data_AF-A0A7Y4XAA5-F1
#
_entry.id   AF-A0A7Y4XAA5-F1
#
_cell.length_a   1.000
_cell.length_b   1.000
_cell.length_c   1.000
_cell.angle_alpha   90.00
_cell.angle_beta   90.00
_cell.angle_gamma   90.00
#
_symmetry.space_group_name_H-M   'P 1'
#
loop_
_entity.id
_entity.type
_entity.pdbx_description
1 polymer ?
#
loop_
_entity_poly.entity_id
_entity_poly.type
_entity_poly.pdbx_seq_one_letter_code
_entity_poly.pdbx_strand_id
1 'polypeptide(L)'
;MLDKTERLEEVLALVRTKAPAELRATLEQFVNAYYDQVAPDDVIERRADDLYGAALSLWNFARKRTPGQPKLRVFNPTVEEHGWQTTHTVIEIVNDDMPFLVDSVTMEVNRHGQTLHLIVHPIVTVRRENGELIGLAEKGSAGAWAESVMHVEVDRLVAPDQLKELGDGLLRVLSDVRIAVDDWQKMLAQVNVVLEEIEQHHLPVALDESAEGKEFLRWLADNHFTFLGYRCYDLVQLEGKDALRIVPESGLGILRERADRPMATQVSLLPESQRAFARLPRLVFVTKANSRSTVHRPAYLDYIGVKRFDAQGQVCGEHRFLGLFTSTAYSAEPEFIPYLRRKTANVIARSGIAPRSHAGKTLLDIIENYPRDELFQIGETDLLNTVTAIVHLGERQRLRLFVRRDPFDRFISCLIYAPRENYNTDLRKRWQALLQQAFNGTGTDYNALLSQSLLVRTLITVHTKPGEIPDYDVADIERRLIGAARVWKDDLQDALLDALGEARGTALFQRFQDAFPAAYSEDFPARAAVPDIARAEQVLAGEGFKLSLYRPLEAALGTLRFKLVHKGKPVALSDSLPMLECMGLRVLDERPYHLELTGEETVWIHDFGLVSQRADVELEIEQLHEIFEDAFGRIFRGEIERDDFNRLVIAARLPAEEIVILRAYAKYMRQIGFPLTQSFIEATLATHPQLAQRLIELFKLRFDPAQAAGYSEAAEEAAIKEIRAALEKVSNLNEDRVLRQYLALMRATIRTNFWRTDGMNGANGKRRTFVSFKFDPSKINGLPEPKPMFEIFVYSPRFEGVHLRGGKVARGGLRWSDRPEDFRTEILGLVKAQMVKNTVIVPVGSKGGFVLKRPVSPSDREGREAWMKEGIECYQDYLRALLDLTDNRAQGQIVPPQQVRRHDPDDPYLVVAADKGTATFSDYANGISKEYGFWMADAFASGGSAGYDHKGMGITARGTWESVKRHFRELGVNTQTTDFTVVGIGDMSGDVFGNGML
;
A
#
# COMPACT_ATOMS: atom_id res chain seq x y z
N MET A 1 40.23 10.65 -22.88
CA MET A 1 38.87 10.64 -23.46
C MET A 1 39.06 11.02 -24.90
N LEU A 2 38.59 10.19 -25.85
CA LEU A 2 38.61 10.58 -27.25
C LEU A 2 37.80 11.88 -27.41
N ASP A 3 38.35 12.88 -28.08
CA ASP A 3 37.59 14.07 -28.50
C ASP A 3 36.93 13.82 -29.88
N LYS A 4 35.86 14.55 -30.19
CA LYS A 4 35.14 14.50 -31.49
C LYS A 4 36.13 14.60 -32.66
N THR A 5 37.14 15.47 -32.54
CA THR A 5 38.17 15.69 -33.55
C THR A 5 38.99 14.43 -33.84
N GLU A 6 39.37 13.68 -32.80
CA GLU A 6 40.16 12.44 -32.95
C GLU A 6 39.32 11.35 -33.62
N ARG A 7 38.05 11.20 -33.23
CA ARG A 7 37.13 10.24 -33.85
C ARG A 7 36.86 10.59 -35.32
N LEU A 8 36.71 11.86 -35.66
CA LEU A 8 36.54 12.30 -37.05
C LEU A 8 37.80 12.05 -37.89
N GLU A 9 39.00 12.23 -37.33
CA GLU A 9 40.23 11.89 -38.06
C GLU A 9 40.34 10.40 -38.36
N GLU A 10 39.88 9.52 -37.46
CA GLU A 10 39.76 8.08 -37.76
C GLU A 10 38.81 7.81 -38.95
N VAL A 11 37.68 8.51 -39.02
CA VAL A 11 36.73 8.43 -40.15
C VAL A 11 37.37 8.94 -41.44
N LEU A 12 38.09 10.08 -41.40
CA LEU A 12 38.80 10.63 -42.56
C LEU A 12 39.95 9.71 -43.02
N ALA A 13 40.65 9.04 -42.11
CA ALA A 13 41.65 8.03 -42.44
C ALA A 13 41.02 6.84 -43.20
N LEU A 14 39.80 6.43 -42.85
CA LEU A 14 39.04 5.42 -43.59
C LEU A 14 38.66 5.91 -45.00
N VAL A 15 38.28 7.19 -45.18
CA VAL A 15 38.06 7.80 -46.50
C VAL A 15 39.32 7.74 -47.36
N ARG A 16 40.47 8.18 -46.83
CA ARG A 16 41.76 8.17 -47.54
C ARG A 16 42.20 6.77 -47.97
N THR A 17 41.85 5.76 -47.18
CA THR A 17 42.24 4.37 -47.42
C THR A 17 41.29 3.65 -48.38
N LYS A 18 39.97 3.76 -48.15
CA LYS A 18 38.96 2.94 -48.82
C LYS A 18 38.32 3.61 -50.05
N ALA A 19 38.34 4.94 -50.17
CA ALA A 19 37.70 5.64 -51.30
C ALA A 19 38.59 5.73 -52.56
N PRO A 20 37.99 5.75 -53.78
CA PRO A 20 38.72 5.98 -55.02
C PRO A 20 39.47 7.32 -55.01
N ALA A 21 40.70 7.33 -55.56
CA ALA A 21 41.61 8.49 -55.47
C ALA A 21 40.97 9.81 -55.96
N GLU A 22 40.17 9.74 -57.01
CA GLU A 22 39.48 10.89 -57.63
C GLU A 22 38.37 11.50 -56.75
N LEU A 23 37.83 10.75 -55.78
CA LEU A 23 36.72 11.16 -54.92
C LEU A 23 37.14 11.51 -53.49
N ARG A 24 38.39 11.22 -53.08
CA ARG A 24 38.87 11.38 -51.70
C ARG A 24 38.68 12.79 -51.18
N ALA A 25 39.14 13.80 -51.92
CA ALA A 25 39.06 15.20 -51.48
C ALA A 25 37.61 15.66 -51.28
N THR A 26 36.71 15.30 -52.21
CA THR A 26 35.29 15.63 -52.14
C THR A 26 34.58 14.91 -50.98
N LEU A 27 34.94 13.65 -50.72
CA LEU A 27 34.39 12.88 -49.62
C LEU A 27 34.87 13.39 -48.26
N GLU A 28 36.14 13.78 -48.13
CA GLU A 28 36.65 14.43 -46.91
C GLU A 28 35.91 15.74 -46.63
N GLN A 29 35.67 16.56 -47.66
CA GLN A 29 34.85 17.77 -47.54
C GLN A 29 33.42 17.46 -47.11
N PHE A 30 32.80 16.43 -47.69
CA PHE A 30 31.44 16.02 -47.32
C PHE A 30 31.36 15.50 -45.88
N VAL A 31 32.28 14.61 -45.48
CA VAL A 31 32.29 14.03 -44.11
C VAL A 31 32.47 15.12 -43.05
N ASN A 32 33.35 16.08 -43.31
CA ASN A 32 33.51 17.24 -42.41
C ASN A 32 32.22 18.06 -42.32
N ALA A 33 31.60 18.39 -43.46
CA ALA A 33 30.31 19.09 -43.45
C ALA A 33 29.20 18.29 -42.75
N TYR A 34 29.20 16.96 -42.94
CA TYR A 34 28.20 16.05 -42.40
C TYR A 34 28.22 16.02 -40.87
N TYR A 35 29.39 15.92 -40.25
CA TYR A 35 29.51 15.84 -38.79
C TYR A 35 29.76 17.19 -38.09
N ASP A 36 29.84 18.31 -38.82
CA ASP A 36 30.17 19.63 -38.28
C ASP A 36 29.27 20.03 -37.11
N GLN A 37 27.95 19.96 -37.31
CA GLN A 37 26.94 20.38 -36.33
C GLN A 37 26.42 19.26 -35.41
N VAL A 38 26.98 18.05 -35.51
CA VAL A 38 26.58 16.92 -34.65
C VAL A 38 27.21 17.07 -33.27
N ALA A 39 26.48 16.74 -32.21
CA ALA A 39 27.01 16.83 -30.85
C ALA A 39 28.24 15.91 -30.67
N PRO A 40 29.26 16.33 -29.89
CA PRO A 40 30.46 15.51 -29.65
C PRO A 40 30.15 14.09 -29.17
N ASP A 41 29.23 13.93 -28.22
CA ASP A 41 28.90 12.65 -27.62
C ASP A 41 28.33 11.66 -28.66
N ASP A 42 27.44 12.13 -29.55
CA ASP A 42 26.86 11.32 -30.63
C ASP A 42 27.90 10.77 -31.63
N VAL A 43 29.03 11.47 -31.77
CA VAL A 43 30.15 11.05 -32.62
C VAL A 43 31.10 10.12 -31.86
N ILE A 44 31.45 10.44 -30.61
CA ILE A 44 32.46 9.72 -29.83
C ILE A 44 32.00 8.30 -29.46
N GLU A 45 30.71 8.13 -29.13
CA GLU A 45 30.10 6.86 -28.71
C GLU A 45 30.03 5.82 -29.84
N ARG A 46 30.18 6.26 -31.10
CA ARG A 46 30.06 5.42 -32.28
C ARG A 46 31.42 4.97 -32.80
N ARG A 47 31.45 3.78 -33.43
CA ARG A 47 32.65 3.27 -34.09
C ARG A 47 32.93 4.06 -35.36
N ALA A 48 34.21 4.32 -35.63
CA ALA A 48 34.63 5.03 -36.84
C ALA A 48 34.14 4.35 -38.14
N ASP A 49 34.11 3.00 -38.19
CA ASP A 49 33.58 2.27 -39.35
C ASP A 49 32.09 2.52 -39.60
N ASP A 50 31.27 2.62 -38.55
CA ASP A 50 29.83 2.85 -38.67
C ASP A 50 29.53 4.31 -39.04
N LEU A 51 30.29 5.27 -38.47
CA LEU A 51 30.24 6.69 -38.87
C LEU A 51 30.66 6.90 -40.33
N TYR A 52 31.73 6.22 -40.75
CA TYR A 52 32.17 6.18 -42.14
C TYR A 52 31.08 5.60 -43.04
N GLY A 53 30.49 4.47 -42.65
CA GLY A 53 29.41 3.79 -43.35
C GLY A 53 28.18 4.68 -43.57
N ALA A 54 27.70 5.35 -42.51
CA ALA A 54 26.55 6.25 -42.56
C ALA A 54 26.78 7.43 -43.52
N ALA A 55 27.91 8.13 -43.40
CA ALA A 55 28.23 9.26 -44.28
C ALA A 55 28.36 8.83 -45.75
N LEU A 56 29.03 7.71 -46.03
CA LEU A 56 29.19 7.20 -47.39
C LEU A 56 27.88 6.66 -47.97
N SER A 57 27.02 6.08 -47.13
CA SER A 57 25.67 5.63 -47.49
C SER A 57 24.86 6.81 -48.02
N LEU A 58 24.78 7.91 -47.26
CA LEU A 58 24.04 9.09 -47.69
C LEU A 58 24.69 9.80 -48.88
N TRP A 59 26.03 9.88 -48.93
CA TRP A 59 26.74 10.41 -50.11
C TRP A 59 26.35 9.65 -51.38
N ASN A 60 26.43 8.31 -51.34
CA ASN A 60 26.08 7.47 -52.48
C ASN A 60 24.61 7.61 -52.87
N PHE A 61 23.72 7.72 -51.88
CA PHE A 61 22.32 8.00 -52.11
C PHE A 61 22.10 9.37 -52.77
N ALA A 62 22.85 10.40 -52.37
CA ALA A 62 22.78 11.74 -52.91
C ALA A 62 23.33 11.88 -54.35
N ARG A 63 24.10 10.91 -54.85
CA ARG A 63 24.75 11.00 -56.18
C ARG A 63 23.79 11.25 -57.33
N LYS A 64 22.58 10.69 -57.31
CA LYS A 64 21.57 10.85 -58.37
C LYS A 64 20.27 11.39 -57.80
N ARG A 65 19.90 12.61 -58.16
CA ARG A 65 18.63 13.25 -57.76
C ARG A 65 18.21 14.25 -58.81
N THR A 66 16.92 14.28 -59.14
CA THR A 66 16.31 15.32 -59.96
C THR A 66 16.07 16.58 -59.11
N PRO A 67 16.60 17.76 -59.49
CA PRO A 67 16.29 19.02 -58.80
C PRO A 67 14.78 19.27 -58.71
N GLY A 68 14.31 19.88 -57.62
CA GLY A 68 12.87 20.10 -57.39
C GLY A 68 12.12 18.88 -56.82
N GLN A 69 12.74 17.70 -56.72
CA GLN A 69 12.13 16.50 -56.16
C GLN A 69 12.89 16.02 -54.92
N PRO A 70 12.20 15.69 -53.81
CA PRO A 70 12.83 15.04 -52.67
C PRO A 70 13.24 13.62 -53.04
N LYS A 71 14.40 13.19 -52.55
CA LYS A 71 14.82 11.79 -52.60
C LYS A 71 14.85 11.25 -51.17
N LEU A 72 14.12 10.18 -50.90
CA LEU A 72 13.94 9.64 -49.56
C LEU A 72 14.03 8.11 -49.56
N ARG A 73 14.68 7.54 -48.55
CA ARG A 73 14.62 6.10 -48.24
C ARG A 73 14.56 5.86 -46.73
N VAL A 74 13.83 4.83 -46.33
CA VAL A 74 13.72 4.36 -44.94
C VAL A 74 14.13 2.89 -44.91
N PHE A 75 15.15 2.53 -44.13
CA PHE A 75 15.72 1.18 -44.15
C PHE A 75 16.48 0.83 -42.86
N ASN A 76 16.76 -0.45 -42.68
CA ASN A 76 17.60 -0.95 -41.60
C ASN A 76 18.97 -1.37 -42.17
N PRO A 77 20.05 -0.60 -41.96
CA PRO A 77 21.34 -0.95 -42.51
C PRO A 77 21.90 -2.23 -41.88
N THR A 78 22.46 -3.09 -42.73
CA THR A 78 23.12 -4.35 -42.37
C THR A 78 24.48 -4.40 -43.06
N VAL A 79 25.47 -5.04 -42.41
CA VAL A 79 26.81 -5.15 -42.99
C VAL A 79 26.79 -5.89 -44.33
N GLU A 80 25.92 -6.90 -44.47
CA GLU A 80 25.81 -7.71 -45.70
C GLU A 80 25.26 -6.92 -46.89
N GLU A 81 24.16 -6.17 -46.71
CA GLU A 81 23.50 -5.49 -47.83
C GLU A 81 24.03 -4.06 -48.05
N HIS A 82 24.49 -3.39 -46.98
CA HIS A 82 24.81 -1.97 -46.98
C HIS A 82 26.28 -1.67 -46.64
N GLY A 83 27.05 -2.64 -46.14
CA GLY A 83 28.46 -2.47 -45.76
C GLY A 83 28.69 -1.80 -44.41
N TRP A 84 27.61 -1.49 -43.67
CA TRP A 84 27.63 -0.88 -42.34
C TRP A 84 26.33 -1.21 -41.59
N GLN A 85 26.26 -0.97 -40.28
CA GLN A 85 25.05 -1.25 -39.49
C GLN A 85 24.82 -0.21 -38.39
N THR A 86 23.57 -0.14 -37.94
CA THR A 86 23.18 0.53 -36.69
C THR A 86 22.08 -0.29 -36.01
N THR A 87 21.87 -0.05 -34.72
CA THR A 87 20.76 -0.60 -33.95
C THR A 87 19.42 0.04 -34.29
N HIS A 88 19.40 1.10 -35.10
CA HIS A 88 18.23 1.93 -35.41
C HIS A 88 17.73 1.75 -36.86
N THR A 89 16.51 2.21 -37.12
CA THR A 89 16.03 2.45 -38.49
C THR A 89 16.54 3.79 -38.97
N VAL A 90 17.02 3.84 -40.21
CA VAL A 90 17.63 5.02 -40.83
C VAL A 90 16.69 5.61 -41.87
N ILE A 91 16.52 6.92 -41.82
CA ILE A 91 15.83 7.73 -42.81
C ILE A 91 16.88 8.63 -43.44
N GLU A 92 17.09 8.49 -44.73
CA GLU A 92 17.98 9.34 -45.51
C GLU A 92 17.17 10.20 -46.48
N ILE A 93 17.39 11.51 -46.46
CA ILE A 93 16.64 12.49 -47.26
C ILE A 93 17.63 13.42 -47.95
N VAL A 94 17.43 13.65 -49.25
CA VAL A 94 18.15 14.67 -50.03
C VAL A 94 17.12 15.55 -50.70
N ASN A 95 17.08 16.83 -50.33
CA ASN A 95 16.09 17.78 -50.81
C ASN A 95 16.75 19.13 -51.15
N ASP A 96 16.09 19.95 -51.97
CA ASP A 96 16.52 21.35 -52.13
C ASP A 96 16.43 22.05 -50.75
N ASP A 97 17.37 22.94 -50.45
CA ASP A 97 17.33 23.67 -49.19
C ASP A 97 16.14 24.64 -49.14
N MET A 98 15.34 24.55 -48.07
CA MET A 98 14.20 25.42 -47.81
C MET A 98 13.86 25.42 -46.30
N PRO A 99 13.16 26.46 -45.80
CA PRO A 99 12.73 26.52 -44.41
C PRO A 99 11.84 25.32 -44.01
N PHE A 100 11.82 25.02 -42.70
CA PHE A 100 10.92 24.05 -42.06
C PHE A 100 11.17 22.56 -42.33
N LEU A 101 12.18 22.17 -43.11
CA LEU A 101 12.44 20.76 -43.44
C LEU A 101 12.66 19.89 -42.20
N VAL A 102 13.63 20.23 -41.36
CA VAL A 102 14.01 19.44 -40.18
C VAL A 102 12.83 19.32 -39.22
N ASP A 103 12.21 20.44 -38.83
CA ASP A 103 11.08 20.43 -37.91
C ASP A 103 9.91 19.56 -38.41
N SER A 104 9.64 19.60 -39.72
CA SER A 104 8.52 18.86 -40.33
C SER A 104 8.81 17.37 -40.43
N VAL A 105 10.05 16.98 -40.73
CA VAL A 105 10.51 15.58 -40.71
C VAL A 105 10.42 15.02 -39.29
N THR A 106 10.97 15.74 -38.31
CA THR A 106 10.90 15.37 -36.89
C THR A 106 9.46 15.18 -36.41
N MET A 107 8.56 16.08 -36.83
CA MET A 107 7.14 15.99 -36.48
C MET A 107 6.46 14.74 -37.04
N GLU A 108 6.74 14.37 -38.30
CA GLU A 108 6.14 13.18 -38.91
C GLU A 108 6.64 11.90 -38.25
N VAL A 109 7.94 11.83 -37.94
CA VAL A 109 8.53 10.71 -37.18
C VAL A 109 7.81 10.52 -35.84
N ASN A 110 7.65 11.60 -35.07
CA ASN A 110 6.93 11.56 -33.79
C ASN A 110 5.45 11.18 -33.95
N ARG A 111 4.81 11.54 -35.07
CA ARG A 111 3.40 11.18 -35.36
C ARG A 111 3.22 9.67 -35.56
N HIS A 112 4.24 8.98 -36.06
CA HIS A 112 4.30 7.52 -36.14
C HIS A 112 4.72 6.87 -34.80
N GLY A 113 4.81 7.64 -33.71
CA GLY A 113 5.14 7.14 -32.37
C GLY A 113 6.60 6.68 -32.23
N GLN A 114 7.48 7.12 -33.12
CA GLN A 114 8.90 6.77 -33.11
C GLN A 114 9.71 7.83 -32.37
N THR A 115 10.66 7.38 -31.55
CA THR A 115 11.64 8.24 -30.88
C THR A 115 12.77 8.60 -31.85
N LEU A 116 13.18 9.86 -31.85
CA LEU A 116 14.35 10.34 -32.59
C LEU A 116 15.61 10.14 -31.74
N HIS A 117 16.57 9.40 -32.27
CA HIS A 117 17.86 9.12 -31.61
C HIS A 117 18.99 9.99 -32.16
N LEU A 118 18.98 10.30 -33.46
CA LEU A 118 19.99 11.15 -34.10
C LEU A 118 19.40 11.90 -35.29
N ILE A 119 19.77 13.17 -35.46
CA ILE A 119 19.51 13.94 -36.67
C ILE A 119 20.83 14.58 -37.12
N VAL A 120 21.25 14.27 -38.33
CA VAL A 120 22.36 14.93 -39.01
C VAL A 120 21.79 15.64 -40.24
N HIS A 121 21.95 16.96 -40.35
CA HIS A 121 21.27 17.74 -41.39
C HIS A 121 22.13 18.83 -42.08
N PRO A 122 23.35 18.52 -42.58
CA PRO A 122 24.15 19.51 -43.28
C PRO A 122 23.43 20.14 -44.48
N ILE A 123 23.61 21.45 -44.64
CA ILE A 123 23.28 22.16 -45.88
C ILE A 123 24.54 22.17 -46.74
N VAL A 124 24.50 21.44 -47.86
CA VAL A 124 25.65 21.27 -48.75
C VAL A 124 25.37 21.97 -50.08
N THR A 125 26.30 22.81 -50.52
CA THR A 125 26.20 23.44 -51.84
C THR A 125 26.81 22.51 -52.89
N VAL A 126 26.01 22.12 -53.88
CA VAL A 126 26.37 21.11 -54.87
C VAL A 126 26.23 21.63 -56.30
N ARG A 127 27.00 21.05 -57.23
CA ARG A 127 26.74 21.17 -58.67
C ARG A 127 26.24 19.83 -59.20
N ARG A 128 25.20 19.87 -60.06
CA ARG A 128 24.71 18.67 -60.75
C ARG A 128 24.58 18.89 -62.25
N GLU A 129 24.86 17.84 -63.01
CA GLU A 129 24.56 17.76 -64.44
C GLU A 129 23.60 16.59 -64.67
N ASN A 130 22.47 16.82 -65.34
CA ASN A 130 21.44 15.80 -65.59
C ASN A 130 21.01 15.00 -64.34
N GLY A 131 21.05 15.65 -63.16
CA GLY A 131 20.72 15.05 -61.86
C GLY A 131 21.86 14.27 -61.19
N GLU A 132 23.02 14.13 -61.83
CA GLU A 132 24.21 13.52 -61.23
C GLU A 132 25.05 14.56 -60.49
N LEU A 133 25.48 14.24 -59.27
CA LEU A 133 26.36 15.06 -58.45
C LEU A 133 27.78 15.06 -59.04
N ILE A 134 28.21 16.21 -59.55
CA ILE A 134 29.54 16.39 -60.15
C ILE A 134 30.57 16.97 -59.16
N GLY A 135 30.12 17.57 -58.06
CA GLY A 135 31.01 18.03 -56.98
C GLY A 135 30.34 18.95 -55.97
N LEU A 136 31.04 19.20 -54.87
CA LEU A 136 30.70 20.23 -53.91
C LEU A 136 31.22 21.60 -54.40
N ALA A 137 30.54 22.67 -54.03
CA ALA A 137 30.92 24.04 -54.39
C ALA A 137 30.79 24.97 -53.19
N GLU A 138 31.44 26.13 -53.25
CA GLU A 138 31.27 27.18 -52.27
C GLU A 138 29.92 27.87 -52.41
N LYS A 139 29.36 28.33 -51.29
CA LYS A 139 28.08 29.04 -51.24
C LYS A 139 28.11 30.27 -52.16
N GLY A 140 27.12 30.39 -53.04
CA GLY A 140 27.01 31.51 -53.99
C GLY A 140 27.71 31.28 -55.34
N SER A 141 28.36 30.13 -55.55
CA SER A 141 28.92 29.77 -56.85
C SER A 141 27.85 29.69 -57.95
N ALA A 142 28.15 30.23 -59.14
CA ALA A 142 27.27 30.13 -60.30
C ALA A 142 27.04 28.64 -60.70
N GLY A 143 25.78 28.28 -60.96
CA GLY A 143 25.38 26.92 -61.31
C GLY A 143 25.42 25.92 -60.15
N ALA A 144 25.55 26.38 -58.90
CA ALA A 144 25.46 25.55 -57.71
C ALA A 144 24.16 25.81 -56.92
N TRP A 145 23.66 24.78 -56.23
CA TRP A 145 22.43 24.84 -55.44
C TRP A 145 22.69 24.33 -54.03
N ALA A 146 22.01 24.91 -53.05
CA ALA A 146 22.01 24.41 -51.68
C ALA A 146 21.04 23.23 -51.58
N GLU A 147 21.52 22.12 -51.04
CA GLU A 147 20.72 20.93 -50.72
C GLU A 147 20.76 20.66 -49.23
N SER A 148 19.60 20.38 -48.64
CA SER A 148 19.49 19.83 -47.30
C SER A 148 19.63 18.31 -47.38
N VAL A 149 20.70 17.81 -46.77
CA VAL A 149 21.09 16.40 -46.79
C VAL A 149 20.91 15.88 -45.37
N MET A 150 19.89 15.05 -45.14
CA MET A 150 19.49 14.62 -43.80
C MET A 150 19.67 13.12 -43.61
N HIS A 151 20.18 12.75 -42.44
CA HIS A 151 20.21 11.39 -41.89
C HIS A 151 19.53 11.41 -40.54
N VAL A 152 18.51 10.59 -40.37
CA VAL A 152 17.72 10.53 -39.14
C VAL A 152 17.66 9.08 -38.67
N GLU A 153 17.93 8.86 -37.39
CA GLU A 153 17.83 7.55 -36.75
C GLU A 153 16.66 7.51 -35.78
N VAL A 154 15.85 6.46 -35.90
CA VAL A 154 14.63 6.28 -35.10
C VAL A 154 14.59 4.88 -34.49
N ASP A 155 13.61 4.63 -33.61
CA ASP A 155 13.34 3.30 -33.09
C ASP A 155 13.28 2.25 -34.21
N ARG A 156 13.83 1.06 -33.96
CA ARG A 156 13.99 0.04 -35.01
C ARG A 156 12.64 -0.54 -35.41
N LEU A 157 12.20 -0.25 -36.63
CA LEU A 157 11.02 -0.80 -37.27
C LEU A 157 11.35 -2.13 -37.96
N VAL A 158 10.65 -3.20 -37.58
CA VAL A 158 10.89 -4.55 -38.10
C VAL A 158 9.94 -4.88 -39.27
N ALA A 159 8.73 -4.34 -39.27
CA ALA A 159 7.73 -4.62 -40.29
C ALA A 159 7.94 -3.77 -41.56
N PRO A 160 8.02 -4.37 -42.76
CA PRO A 160 8.17 -3.62 -44.02
C PRO A 160 7.08 -2.59 -44.28
N ASP A 161 5.83 -2.88 -43.87
CA ASP A 161 4.70 -1.96 -44.04
C ASP A 161 4.88 -0.68 -43.21
N GLN A 162 5.43 -0.78 -41.99
CA GLN A 162 5.71 0.39 -41.14
C GLN A 162 6.79 1.29 -41.73
N LEU A 163 7.84 0.70 -42.33
CA LEU A 163 8.90 1.45 -43.03
C LEU A 163 8.31 2.23 -44.22
N LYS A 164 7.43 1.57 -44.99
CA LYS A 164 6.75 2.17 -46.13
C LYS A 164 5.81 3.29 -45.71
N GLU A 165 4.97 3.07 -44.70
CA GLU A 165 4.04 4.08 -44.19
C GLU A 165 4.76 5.35 -43.71
N LEU A 166 5.87 5.18 -42.96
CA LEU A 166 6.70 6.31 -42.53
C LEU A 166 7.31 7.04 -43.73
N GLY A 167 7.83 6.31 -44.72
CA GLY A 167 8.37 6.89 -45.95
C GLY A 167 7.33 7.69 -46.75
N ASP A 168 6.14 7.12 -46.94
CA ASP A 168 5.02 7.77 -47.64
C ASP A 168 4.53 9.02 -46.87
N GLY A 169 4.50 8.95 -45.54
CA GLY A 169 4.19 10.09 -44.67
C GLY A 169 5.18 11.25 -44.82
N LEU A 170 6.49 10.94 -44.77
CA LEU A 170 7.56 11.93 -44.93
C LEU A 170 7.54 12.58 -46.32
N LEU A 171 7.32 11.80 -47.38
CA LEU A 171 7.19 12.35 -48.74
C LEU A 171 6.01 13.33 -48.86
N ARG A 172 4.87 13.02 -48.22
CA ARG A 172 3.71 13.91 -48.17
C ARG A 172 4.04 15.22 -47.45
N VAL A 173 4.71 15.13 -46.30
CA VAL A 173 5.13 16.28 -45.51
C VAL A 173 6.11 17.17 -46.27
N LEU A 174 7.13 16.58 -46.92
CA LEU A 174 8.08 17.33 -47.75
C LEU A 174 7.39 18.04 -48.93
N SER A 175 6.36 17.42 -49.51
CA SER A 175 5.52 18.06 -50.53
C SER A 175 4.73 19.24 -49.99
N ASP A 176 4.16 19.13 -48.79
CA ASP A 176 3.43 20.22 -48.12
C ASP A 176 4.37 21.41 -47.81
N VAL A 177 5.57 21.14 -47.29
CA VAL A 177 6.60 22.18 -47.03
C VAL A 177 6.92 22.93 -48.31
N ARG A 178 7.23 22.21 -49.40
CA ARG A 178 7.58 22.81 -50.69
C ARG A 178 6.48 23.71 -51.23
N ILE A 179 5.24 23.22 -51.27
CA ILE A 179 4.12 23.99 -51.82
C ILE A 179 3.84 25.24 -50.95
N ALA A 180 3.96 25.13 -49.63
CA ALA A 180 3.80 26.27 -48.73
C ALA A 180 4.90 27.33 -48.95
N VAL A 181 6.16 26.91 -49.12
CA VAL A 181 7.30 27.80 -49.37
C VAL A 181 7.20 28.45 -50.75
N ASP A 182 6.88 27.69 -51.80
CA ASP A 182 6.77 28.19 -53.18
C ASP A 182 5.64 29.22 -53.33
N ASP A 183 4.52 29.05 -52.60
CA ASP A 183 3.38 29.97 -52.64
C ASP A 183 3.42 31.08 -51.59
N TRP A 184 4.41 31.08 -50.69
CA TRP A 184 4.50 32.07 -49.60
C TRP A 184 4.31 33.51 -50.08
N GLN A 185 5.06 33.91 -51.11
CA GLN A 185 4.97 35.27 -51.67
C GLN A 185 3.61 35.55 -52.31
N LYS A 186 2.97 34.54 -52.91
CA LYS A 186 1.62 34.68 -53.47
C LYS A 186 0.58 34.83 -52.37
N MET A 187 0.72 34.10 -51.27
CA MET A 187 -0.17 34.24 -50.10
C MET A 187 -0.02 35.62 -49.46
N LEU A 188 1.20 36.16 -49.33
CA LEU A 188 1.42 37.54 -48.91
C LEU A 188 0.79 38.56 -49.87
N ALA A 189 0.93 38.35 -51.19
CA ALA A 189 0.27 39.21 -52.17
C ALA A 189 -1.26 39.20 -52.03
N GLN A 190 -1.86 38.05 -51.68
CA GLN A 190 -3.30 37.97 -51.40
C GLN A 190 -3.72 38.79 -50.18
N VAL A 191 -2.86 38.96 -49.16
CA VAL A 191 -3.16 39.87 -48.05
C VAL A 191 -3.32 41.31 -48.55
N ASN A 192 -2.47 41.75 -49.48
CA ASN A 192 -2.59 43.09 -50.08
C ASN A 192 -3.87 43.23 -50.91
N VAL A 193 -4.23 42.20 -51.71
CA VAL A 193 -5.50 42.18 -52.45
C VAL A 193 -6.69 42.33 -51.50
N VAL A 194 -6.69 41.61 -50.38
CA VAL A 194 -7.74 41.70 -49.36
C VAL A 194 -7.79 43.10 -48.73
N LEU A 195 -6.63 43.72 -48.46
CA LEU A 195 -6.57 45.09 -47.94
C LEU A 195 -7.16 46.11 -48.94
N GLU A 196 -6.89 45.96 -50.23
CA GLU A 196 -7.49 46.80 -51.28
C GLU A 196 -9.01 46.59 -51.39
N GLU A 197 -9.50 45.34 -51.33
CA GLU A 197 -10.93 45.04 -51.33
C GLU A 197 -11.66 45.72 -50.16
N ILE A 198 -11.05 45.69 -48.97
CA ILE A 198 -11.56 46.34 -47.76
C ILE A 198 -11.66 47.87 -47.92
N GLU A 199 -10.70 48.49 -48.61
CA GLU A 199 -10.69 49.95 -48.83
C GLU A 199 -11.72 50.41 -49.87
N GLN A 200 -12.11 49.53 -50.79
CA GLN A 200 -13.06 49.84 -51.87
C GLN A 200 -14.54 49.73 -51.46
N HIS A 201 -14.87 49.04 -50.35
CA HIS A 201 -16.25 48.77 -49.95
C HIS A 201 -16.64 49.52 -48.67
N HIS A 202 -17.91 49.95 -48.59
CA HIS A 202 -18.47 50.44 -47.33
C HIS A 202 -18.74 49.26 -46.39
N LEU A 203 -17.93 49.13 -45.35
CA LEU A 203 -18.07 48.03 -44.40
C LEU A 203 -19.14 48.32 -43.34
N PRO A 204 -20.03 47.36 -43.02
CA PRO A 204 -21.06 47.48 -41.97
C PRO A 204 -20.47 47.28 -40.55
N VAL A 205 -19.23 47.72 -40.31
CA VAL A 205 -18.54 47.60 -39.02
C VAL A 205 -18.06 48.97 -38.55
N ALA A 206 -17.82 49.12 -37.25
CA ALA A 206 -17.31 50.37 -36.70
C ALA A 206 -15.94 50.74 -37.31
N LEU A 207 -15.67 52.04 -37.50
CA LEU A 207 -14.46 52.52 -38.18
C LEU A 207 -13.17 52.07 -37.47
N ASP A 208 -13.20 52.04 -36.14
CA ASP A 208 -12.11 51.53 -35.31
C ASP A 208 -11.89 50.02 -35.48
N GLU A 209 -12.94 49.25 -35.80
CA GLU A 209 -12.85 47.79 -36.04
C GLU A 209 -12.22 47.51 -37.39
N SER A 210 -12.65 48.26 -38.42
CA SER A 210 -12.05 48.20 -39.74
C SER A 210 -10.57 48.61 -39.70
N ALA A 211 -10.23 49.68 -38.96
CA ALA A 211 -8.84 50.13 -38.81
C ALA A 211 -7.97 49.07 -38.14
N GLU A 212 -8.40 48.51 -37.01
CA GLU A 212 -7.70 47.42 -36.31
C GLU A 212 -7.57 46.16 -37.17
N GLY A 213 -8.62 45.78 -37.90
CA GLY A 213 -8.58 44.63 -38.81
C GLY A 213 -7.53 44.80 -39.91
N LYS A 214 -7.45 45.99 -40.53
CA LYS A 214 -6.42 46.29 -41.54
C LYS A 214 -5.01 46.26 -40.97
N GLU A 215 -4.81 46.84 -39.78
CA GLU A 215 -3.50 46.84 -39.12
C GLU A 215 -3.08 45.43 -38.70
N PHE A 216 -4.03 44.60 -38.25
CA PHE A 216 -3.78 43.20 -37.95
C PHE A 216 -3.35 42.41 -39.19
N LEU A 217 -4.01 42.59 -40.33
CA LEU A 217 -3.60 41.92 -41.58
C LEU A 217 -2.18 42.34 -42.03
N ARG A 218 -1.84 43.63 -41.91
CA ARG A 218 -0.48 44.12 -42.18
C ARG A 218 0.54 43.53 -41.19
N TRP A 219 0.18 43.45 -39.92
CA TRP A 219 1.01 42.86 -38.88
C TRP A 219 1.30 41.37 -39.12
N LEU A 220 0.28 40.60 -39.54
CA LEU A 220 0.47 39.20 -39.95
C LEU A 220 1.46 39.09 -41.13
N ALA A 221 1.31 39.95 -42.14
CA ALA A 221 2.19 39.99 -43.31
C ALA A 221 3.64 40.41 -42.97
N ASP A 222 3.82 41.18 -41.90
CA ASP A 222 5.13 41.61 -41.38
C ASP A 222 5.77 40.56 -40.45
N ASN A 223 5.85 39.30 -40.91
CA ASN A 223 6.53 38.19 -40.22
C ASN A 223 5.99 37.79 -38.83
N HIS A 224 4.76 38.16 -38.48
CA HIS A 224 4.10 37.67 -37.25
C HIS A 224 3.25 36.41 -37.46
N PHE A 225 3.14 35.97 -38.72
CA PHE A 225 2.39 34.78 -39.10
C PHE A 225 3.09 33.99 -40.21
N THR A 226 3.25 32.70 -40.01
CA THR A 226 3.68 31.76 -41.05
C THR A 226 2.46 31.28 -41.83
N PHE A 227 2.13 31.98 -42.92
CA PHE A 227 1.18 31.54 -43.95
C PHE A 227 1.57 30.20 -44.58
N LEU A 228 0.67 29.23 -44.48
CA LEU A 228 0.83 27.88 -45.01
C LEU A 228 -0.20 27.54 -46.10
N GLY A 229 -1.36 28.18 -46.07
CA GLY A 229 -2.37 28.02 -47.11
C GLY A 229 -3.34 29.20 -47.20
N TYR A 230 -3.90 29.40 -48.39
CA TYR A 230 -4.95 30.38 -48.64
C TYR A 230 -6.03 29.81 -49.56
N ARG A 231 -7.29 30.20 -49.34
CA ARG A 231 -8.39 29.92 -50.28
C ARG A 231 -9.51 30.94 -50.10
N CYS A 232 -10.18 31.28 -51.19
CA CYS A 232 -11.35 32.16 -51.18
C CYS A 232 -12.66 31.34 -51.31
N TYR A 233 -13.70 31.78 -50.61
CA TYR A 233 -15.03 31.17 -50.62
C TYR A 233 -16.12 32.20 -50.89
N ASP A 234 -17.13 31.79 -51.65
CA ASP A 234 -18.41 32.48 -51.75
C ASP A 234 -19.40 31.88 -50.73
N LEU A 235 -20.17 32.73 -50.06
CA LEU A 235 -21.30 32.33 -49.22
C LEU A 235 -22.56 32.25 -50.10
N VAL A 236 -22.97 31.03 -50.41
CA VAL A 236 -24.12 30.73 -51.27
C VAL A 236 -25.24 30.08 -50.47
N GLN A 237 -26.45 30.03 -51.03
CA GLN A 237 -27.54 29.21 -50.48
C GLN A 237 -27.72 27.95 -51.32
N LEU A 238 -27.70 26.80 -50.65
CA LEU A 238 -28.02 25.50 -51.23
C LEU A 238 -29.21 24.93 -50.44
N GLU A 239 -30.32 24.62 -51.12
CA GLU A 239 -31.54 24.10 -50.48
C GLU A 239 -32.07 24.99 -49.32
N GLY A 240 -31.94 26.32 -49.46
CA GLY A 240 -32.36 27.28 -48.43
C GLY A 240 -31.45 27.36 -47.20
N LYS A 241 -30.29 26.68 -47.22
CA LYS A 241 -29.29 26.70 -46.16
C LYS A 241 -28.01 27.36 -46.65
N ASP A 242 -27.37 28.16 -45.79
CA ASP A 242 -26.09 28.78 -46.10
C ASP A 242 -24.99 27.70 -46.29
N ALA A 243 -24.19 27.87 -47.32
CA ALA A 243 -23.11 26.97 -47.71
C ALA A 243 -21.90 27.77 -48.23
N LEU A 244 -20.70 27.23 -48.04
CA LEU A 244 -19.48 27.81 -48.60
C LEU A 244 -19.12 27.08 -49.89
N ARG A 245 -18.91 27.85 -50.96
CA ARG A 245 -18.45 27.37 -52.27
C ARG A 245 -17.04 27.89 -52.52
N ILE A 246 -16.13 27.00 -52.88
CA ILE A 246 -14.75 27.38 -53.24
C ILE A 246 -14.77 28.25 -54.50
N VAL A 247 -14.07 29.37 -54.47
CA VAL A 247 -13.76 30.16 -55.68
C VAL A 247 -12.67 29.41 -56.46
N PRO A 248 -12.91 29.01 -57.72
CA PRO A 248 -11.94 28.25 -58.52
C PRO A 248 -10.57 28.92 -58.60
N GLU A 249 -9.50 28.12 -58.62
CA GLU A 249 -8.10 28.57 -58.76
C GLU A 249 -7.60 29.50 -57.63
N SER A 250 -8.40 29.74 -56.59
CA SER A 250 -7.99 30.59 -55.45
C SER A 250 -7.08 29.89 -54.43
N GLY A 251 -6.95 28.56 -54.51
CA GLY A 251 -6.19 27.77 -53.55
C GLY A 251 -4.67 27.92 -53.69
N LEU A 252 -4.00 28.31 -52.60
CA LEU A 252 -2.53 28.41 -52.50
C LEU A 252 -2.01 27.60 -51.32
N GLY A 253 -0.72 27.23 -51.37
CA GLY A 253 -0.05 26.52 -50.28
C GLY A 253 -0.66 25.12 -50.05
N ILE A 254 -0.82 24.71 -48.79
CA ILE A 254 -1.45 23.42 -48.43
C ILE A 254 -2.93 23.32 -48.86
N LEU A 255 -3.55 24.43 -49.26
CA LEU A 255 -4.91 24.49 -49.81
C LEU A 255 -4.94 24.53 -51.35
N ARG A 256 -3.80 24.38 -52.03
CA ARG A 256 -3.74 24.29 -53.49
C ARG A 256 -4.48 23.05 -54.00
N GLU A 257 -5.14 23.16 -55.14
CA GLU A 257 -5.74 22.02 -55.84
C GLU A 257 -4.63 21.05 -56.31
N ARG A 258 -4.81 19.75 -56.05
CA ARG A 258 -3.88 18.70 -56.52
C ARG A 258 -4.59 17.78 -57.49
N ALA A 259 -3.86 17.25 -58.46
CA ALA A 259 -4.41 16.38 -59.50
C ALA A 259 -5.04 15.08 -58.95
N ASP A 260 -4.60 14.62 -57.77
CA ASP A 260 -5.13 13.45 -57.04
C ASP A 260 -6.34 13.78 -56.14
N ARG A 261 -6.65 15.07 -55.93
CA ARG A 261 -7.81 15.57 -55.18
C ARG A 261 -8.45 16.75 -55.91
N PRO A 262 -9.18 16.53 -57.01
CA PRO A 262 -9.93 17.59 -57.67
C PRO A 262 -11.02 18.11 -56.73
N MET A 263 -10.81 19.29 -56.15
CA MET A 263 -11.75 19.97 -55.25
C MET A 263 -12.65 20.99 -55.97
N ALA A 264 -12.43 21.21 -57.26
CA ALA A 264 -13.18 22.17 -58.04
C ALA A 264 -14.68 21.82 -57.99
N THR A 265 -15.49 22.73 -57.42
CA THR A 265 -16.96 22.67 -57.18
C THR A 265 -17.49 22.01 -55.91
N GLN A 266 -16.67 21.73 -54.89
CA GLN A 266 -17.22 21.28 -53.61
C GLN A 266 -17.97 22.42 -52.89
N VAL A 267 -19.30 22.28 -52.76
CA VAL A 267 -20.15 23.14 -51.91
C VAL A 267 -20.34 22.42 -50.58
N SER A 268 -19.98 23.07 -49.48
CA SER A 268 -20.15 22.51 -48.13
C SER A 268 -21.25 23.26 -47.39
N LEU A 269 -22.35 22.54 -47.09
CA LEU A 269 -23.42 23.05 -46.23
C LEU A 269 -22.87 23.41 -44.85
N LEU A 270 -23.20 24.61 -44.36
CA LEU A 270 -22.80 25.02 -43.02
C LEU A 270 -23.73 24.37 -41.97
N PRO A 271 -23.17 23.73 -40.93
CA PRO A 271 -23.90 23.33 -39.73
C PRO A 271 -24.67 24.50 -39.13
N GLU A 272 -25.77 24.21 -38.44
CA GLU A 272 -26.69 25.23 -37.92
C GLU A 272 -26.00 26.24 -36.99
N SER A 273 -25.10 25.77 -36.11
CA SER A 273 -24.28 26.61 -35.22
C SER A 273 -23.36 27.59 -35.97
N GLN A 274 -22.98 27.26 -37.21
CA GLN A 274 -22.04 28.06 -38.01
C GLN A 274 -22.71 29.09 -38.91
N ARG A 275 -24.02 28.97 -39.17
CA ARG A 275 -24.75 29.89 -40.09
C ARG A 275 -24.85 31.30 -39.52
N ALA A 276 -25.21 31.42 -38.24
CA ALA A 276 -25.26 32.71 -37.55
C ALA A 276 -23.88 33.37 -37.52
N PHE A 277 -22.83 32.60 -37.25
CA PHE A 277 -21.46 33.11 -37.27
C PHE A 277 -21.04 33.54 -38.68
N ALA A 278 -21.39 32.80 -39.74
CA ALA A 278 -21.07 33.14 -41.12
C ALA A 278 -21.68 34.48 -41.56
N ARG A 279 -22.90 34.80 -41.13
CA ARG A 279 -23.59 36.07 -41.44
C ARG A 279 -23.23 37.24 -40.53
N LEU A 280 -22.55 37.00 -39.40
CA LEU A 280 -22.19 38.06 -38.43
C LEU A 280 -21.36 39.18 -39.11
N PRO A 281 -21.72 40.47 -39.01
CA PRO A 281 -20.96 41.56 -39.61
C PRO A 281 -19.69 41.84 -38.78
N ARG A 282 -18.65 41.03 -38.99
CA ARG A 282 -17.34 41.14 -38.34
C ARG A 282 -16.26 40.97 -39.39
N LEU A 283 -15.32 41.90 -39.47
CA LEU A 283 -14.33 41.93 -40.56
C LEU A 283 -13.33 40.77 -40.47
N VAL A 284 -12.65 40.62 -39.32
CA VAL A 284 -11.65 39.58 -39.08
C VAL A 284 -12.04 38.71 -37.89
N PHE A 285 -11.83 37.41 -38.00
CA PHE A 285 -11.87 36.47 -36.89
C PHE A 285 -10.69 35.50 -36.92
N VAL A 286 -10.31 35.03 -35.73
CA VAL A 286 -9.22 34.06 -35.54
C VAL A 286 -9.79 32.85 -34.81
N THR A 287 -9.50 31.66 -35.31
CA THR A 287 -9.86 30.39 -34.67
C THR A 287 -8.84 29.30 -35.00
N LYS A 288 -8.99 28.08 -34.46
CA LYS A 288 -8.16 26.93 -34.82
C LYS A 288 -8.86 26.08 -35.87
N ALA A 289 -8.12 25.57 -36.86
CA ALA A 289 -8.62 24.57 -37.81
C ALA A 289 -8.65 23.17 -37.17
N ASN A 290 -9.39 22.24 -37.78
CA ASN A 290 -9.42 20.82 -37.36
C ASN A 290 -8.15 20.05 -37.71
N SER A 291 -7.36 20.57 -38.64
CA SER A 291 -6.14 19.94 -39.12
C SER A 291 -4.92 20.45 -38.35
N ARG A 292 -4.08 19.51 -37.92
CA ARG A 292 -2.74 19.80 -37.43
C ARG A 292 -1.84 20.19 -38.59
N SER A 293 -0.89 21.09 -38.34
CA SER A 293 0.10 21.46 -39.32
C SER A 293 0.97 20.26 -39.68
N THR A 294 1.29 20.15 -40.97
CA THR A 294 2.35 19.28 -41.51
C THR A 294 3.67 20.03 -41.71
N VAL A 295 3.67 21.36 -41.49
CA VAL A 295 4.84 22.23 -41.68
C VAL A 295 5.21 22.94 -40.38
N HIS A 296 6.52 23.02 -40.10
CA HIS A 296 7.16 23.78 -39.02
C HIS A 296 6.93 23.31 -37.57
N ARG A 297 5.70 23.09 -37.09
CA ARG A 297 5.47 22.58 -35.71
C ARG A 297 4.13 21.85 -35.54
N PRO A 298 4.03 20.87 -34.61
CA PRO A 298 2.84 20.05 -34.38
C PRO A 298 1.72 20.78 -33.63
N ALA A 299 1.26 21.89 -34.18
CA ALA A 299 0.14 22.66 -33.66
C ALA A 299 -1.08 22.56 -34.60
N TYR A 300 -2.27 22.78 -34.06
CA TYR A 300 -3.43 23.06 -34.90
C TYR A 300 -3.20 24.35 -35.67
N LEU A 301 -3.55 24.33 -36.96
CA LEU A 301 -3.41 25.51 -37.82
C LEU A 301 -4.30 26.63 -37.29
N ASP A 302 -3.74 27.83 -37.21
CA ASP A 302 -4.48 29.05 -37.01
C ASP A 302 -5.23 29.39 -38.30
N TYR A 303 -6.53 29.63 -38.16
CA TYR A 303 -7.43 30.07 -39.21
C TYR A 303 -7.73 31.54 -38.98
N ILE A 304 -7.21 32.38 -39.88
CA ILE A 304 -7.59 33.78 -40.02
C ILE A 304 -8.64 33.90 -41.12
N GLY A 305 -9.86 34.24 -40.74
CA GLY A 305 -10.95 34.49 -41.66
C GLY A 305 -11.20 35.98 -41.83
N VAL A 306 -11.20 36.45 -43.08
CA VAL A 306 -11.56 37.82 -43.44
C VAL A 306 -12.83 37.79 -44.26
N LYS A 307 -13.89 38.41 -43.75
CA LYS A 307 -15.19 38.40 -44.43
C LYS A 307 -15.19 39.33 -45.63
N ARG A 308 -15.86 38.87 -46.69
CA ARG A 308 -16.12 39.65 -47.90
C ARG A 308 -17.53 40.21 -47.82
N PHE A 309 -17.68 41.46 -48.25
CA PHE A 309 -18.95 42.18 -48.23
C PHE A 309 -19.34 42.57 -49.64
N ASP A 310 -20.62 42.45 -49.98
CA ASP A 310 -21.15 42.99 -51.23
C ASP A 310 -21.39 44.50 -51.16
N ALA A 311 -21.86 45.08 -52.27
CA ALA A 311 -22.14 46.52 -52.35
C ALA A 311 -23.26 46.99 -51.40
N GLN A 312 -24.04 46.08 -50.82
CA GLN A 312 -25.09 46.35 -49.84
C GLN A 312 -24.60 46.15 -48.39
N GLY A 313 -23.31 45.84 -48.21
CA GLY A 313 -22.71 45.57 -46.90
C GLY A 313 -23.16 44.22 -46.30
N GLN A 314 -23.67 43.28 -47.09
CA GLN A 314 -23.98 41.94 -46.61
C GLN A 314 -22.78 41.00 -46.81
N VAL A 315 -22.59 40.06 -45.89
CA VAL A 315 -21.52 39.06 -46.03
C VAL A 315 -21.81 38.16 -47.23
N CYS A 316 -20.90 38.18 -48.22
CA CYS A 316 -21.02 37.44 -49.47
C CYS A 316 -19.96 36.32 -49.61
N GLY A 317 -19.00 36.22 -48.68
CA GLY A 317 -17.96 35.21 -48.71
C GLY A 317 -16.87 35.44 -47.67
N GLU A 318 -15.75 34.72 -47.80
CA GLU A 318 -14.58 34.89 -46.94
C GLU A 318 -13.26 34.55 -47.65
N HIS A 319 -12.21 35.26 -47.25
CA HIS A 319 -10.82 34.86 -47.46
C HIS A 319 -10.36 34.05 -46.26
N ARG A 320 -9.84 32.85 -46.52
CA ARG A 320 -9.33 31.94 -45.49
C ARG A 320 -7.82 31.83 -45.61
N PHE A 321 -7.11 32.29 -44.59
CA PHE A 321 -5.68 32.03 -44.42
C PHE A 321 -5.49 30.97 -43.33
N LEU A 322 -4.67 29.97 -43.61
CA LEU A 322 -4.21 28.96 -42.67
C LEU A 322 -2.72 29.12 -42.43
N GLY A 323 -2.30 28.98 -41.18
CA GLY A 323 -0.90 29.10 -40.83
C GLY A 323 -0.64 28.94 -39.35
N LEU A 324 0.44 29.53 -38.88
CA LEU A 324 0.87 29.48 -37.49
C LEU A 324 1.37 30.85 -37.06
N PHE A 325 0.95 31.34 -35.90
CA PHE A 325 1.60 32.50 -35.29
C PHE A 325 3.08 32.20 -35.01
N THR A 326 3.95 33.17 -35.26
CA THR A 326 5.39 33.03 -35.03
C THR A 326 5.73 33.18 -33.54
N SER A 327 6.95 32.81 -33.13
CA SER A 327 7.39 32.97 -31.73
C SER A 327 7.29 34.42 -31.25
N THR A 328 7.55 35.40 -32.11
CA THR A 328 7.41 36.84 -31.80
C THR A 328 5.98 37.24 -31.47
N ALA A 329 4.98 36.64 -32.14
CA ALA A 329 3.58 36.85 -31.84
C ALA A 329 3.17 36.30 -30.46
N TYR A 330 3.83 35.25 -29.96
CA TYR A 330 3.58 34.71 -28.62
C TYR A 330 4.26 35.52 -27.50
N SER A 331 5.43 36.09 -27.77
CA SER A 331 6.20 36.86 -26.80
C SER A 331 5.84 38.35 -26.74
N ALA A 332 5.16 38.90 -27.74
CA ALA A 332 4.71 40.29 -27.75
C ALA A 332 3.61 40.55 -26.72
N GLU A 333 3.63 41.72 -26.07
CA GLU A 333 2.57 42.10 -25.14
C GLU A 333 1.25 42.31 -25.89
N PRO A 334 0.09 41.85 -25.36
CA PRO A 334 -1.19 41.97 -26.06
C PRO A 334 -1.56 43.40 -26.46
N GLU A 335 -1.07 44.40 -25.72
CA GLU A 335 -1.31 45.82 -25.99
C GLU A 335 -0.61 46.36 -27.26
N PHE A 336 0.40 45.66 -27.78
CA PHE A 336 1.06 46.04 -29.03
C PHE A 336 0.61 45.21 -30.23
N ILE A 337 -0.19 44.17 -30.01
CA ILE A 337 -0.70 43.31 -31.09
C ILE A 337 -2.02 43.93 -31.59
N PRO A 338 -2.10 44.40 -32.85
CA PRO A 338 -3.37 44.86 -33.42
C PRO A 338 -4.43 43.77 -33.31
N TYR A 339 -5.72 44.15 -33.29
CA TYR A 339 -6.85 43.29 -32.93
C TYR A 339 -6.91 42.92 -31.43
N LEU A 340 -5.80 42.53 -30.80
CA LEU A 340 -5.78 42.24 -29.35
C LEU A 340 -5.73 43.51 -28.50
N ARG A 341 -4.95 44.52 -28.88
CA ARG A 341 -4.78 45.75 -28.10
C ARG A 341 -6.09 46.48 -27.82
N ARG A 342 -6.98 46.52 -28.82
CA ARG A 342 -8.32 47.07 -28.66
C ARG A 342 -9.16 46.18 -27.75
N LYS A 343 -9.13 44.87 -27.96
CA LYS A 343 -9.87 43.90 -27.15
C LYS A 343 -9.49 44.01 -25.66
N THR A 344 -8.20 44.06 -25.36
CA THR A 344 -7.69 44.18 -24.00
C THR A 344 -7.99 45.55 -23.39
N ALA A 345 -7.81 46.65 -24.14
CA ALA A 345 -8.18 47.98 -23.69
C ALA A 345 -9.68 48.08 -23.34
N ASN A 346 -10.55 47.52 -24.18
CA ASN A 346 -12.00 47.47 -23.94
C ASN A 346 -12.34 46.67 -22.68
N VAL A 347 -11.71 45.50 -22.47
CA VAL A 347 -11.93 44.68 -21.27
C VAL A 347 -11.46 45.40 -20.01
N ILE A 348 -10.27 46.03 -20.04
CA ILE A 348 -9.75 46.81 -18.91
C ILE A 348 -10.70 47.96 -18.59
N ALA A 349 -11.14 48.73 -19.59
CA ALA A 349 -12.07 49.84 -19.39
C ALA A 349 -13.43 49.37 -18.82
N ARG A 350 -13.97 48.26 -19.33
CA ARG A 350 -15.25 47.70 -18.88
C ARG A 350 -15.19 47.01 -17.53
N SER A 351 -14.00 46.64 -17.03
CA SER A 351 -13.83 46.02 -15.71
C SER A 351 -14.21 46.94 -14.55
N GLY A 352 -14.15 48.27 -14.75
CA GLY A 352 -14.35 49.25 -13.69
C GLY A 352 -13.25 49.27 -12.62
N ILE A 353 -12.18 48.47 -12.78
CA ILE A 353 -11.06 48.41 -11.84
C ILE A 353 -10.10 49.58 -12.10
N ALA A 354 -9.74 50.32 -11.05
CA ALA A 354 -8.82 51.44 -11.17
C ALA A 354 -7.42 50.97 -11.65
N PRO A 355 -6.86 51.50 -12.76
CA PRO A 355 -5.64 50.99 -13.39
C PRO A 355 -4.40 50.95 -12.48
N ARG A 356 -4.28 51.92 -11.55
CA ARG A 356 -3.14 52.02 -10.62
C ARG A 356 -3.34 51.25 -9.31
N SER A 357 -4.48 50.60 -9.11
CA SER A 357 -4.75 49.80 -7.92
C SER A 357 -4.01 48.45 -7.98
N HIS A 358 -3.90 47.76 -6.83
CA HIS A 358 -3.36 46.39 -6.79
C HIS A 358 -4.13 45.47 -7.73
N ALA A 359 -5.47 45.48 -7.67
CA ALA A 359 -6.32 44.69 -8.55
C ALA A 359 -6.15 45.07 -10.04
N GLY A 360 -5.89 46.34 -10.34
CA GLY A 360 -5.61 46.82 -11.70
C GLY A 360 -4.32 46.25 -12.27
N LYS A 361 -3.25 46.20 -11.46
CA LYS A 361 -1.99 45.55 -11.84
C LYS A 361 -2.16 44.04 -12.02
N THR A 362 -2.89 43.38 -11.13
CA THR A 362 -3.20 41.94 -11.24
C THR A 362 -4.01 41.64 -12.50
N LEU A 363 -4.99 42.48 -12.85
CA LEU A 363 -5.77 42.32 -14.08
C LEU A 363 -4.88 42.39 -15.33
N LEU A 364 -3.97 43.37 -15.38
CA LEU A 364 -3.02 43.53 -16.48
C LEU A 364 -2.14 42.27 -16.62
N ASP A 365 -1.54 41.82 -15.52
CA ASP A 365 -0.70 40.62 -15.49
C ASP A 365 -1.46 39.34 -15.91
N ILE A 366 -2.73 39.19 -15.50
CA ILE A 366 -3.59 38.08 -15.94
C ILE A 366 -3.81 38.13 -17.46
N ILE A 367 -4.06 39.31 -18.05
CA ILE A 367 -4.29 39.47 -19.48
C ILE A 367 -3.00 39.23 -20.28
N GLU A 368 -1.87 39.76 -19.83
CA GLU A 368 -0.56 39.57 -20.46
C GLU A 368 -0.17 38.09 -20.52
N ASN A 369 -0.39 37.37 -19.41
CA ASN A 369 -0.05 35.97 -19.32
C ASN A 369 -1.14 35.05 -19.89
N TYR A 370 -2.36 35.54 -20.17
CA TYR A 370 -3.48 34.72 -20.66
C TYR A 370 -3.07 33.92 -21.90
N PRO A 371 -3.50 32.65 -22.08
CA PRO A 371 -3.06 31.86 -23.22
C PRO A 371 -3.33 32.60 -24.54
N ARG A 372 -2.27 32.88 -25.30
CA ARG A 372 -2.32 33.78 -26.47
C ARG A 372 -3.36 33.34 -27.49
N ASP A 373 -3.38 32.05 -27.80
CA ASP A 373 -4.34 31.45 -28.73
C ASP A 373 -5.79 31.60 -28.24
N GLU A 374 -6.03 31.52 -26.93
CA GLU A 374 -7.35 31.76 -26.35
C GLU A 374 -7.71 33.24 -26.40
N LEU A 375 -6.76 34.15 -26.16
CA LEU A 375 -6.99 35.59 -26.18
C LEU A 375 -7.45 36.07 -27.57
N PHE A 376 -6.94 35.48 -28.66
CA PHE A 376 -7.41 35.76 -30.02
C PHE A 376 -8.88 35.34 -30.26
N GLN A 377 -9.29 34.22 -29.66
CA GLN A 377 -10.56 33.55 -29.94
C GLN A 377 -11.71 33.99 -29.02
N ILE A 378 -11.43 34.21 -27.73
CA ILE A 378 -12.43 34.58 -26.74
C ILE A 378 -13.05 35.96 -27.04
N GLY A 379 -14.36 36.09 -26.84
CA GLY A 379 -15.08 37.36 -26.97
C GLY A 379 -14.78 38.31 -25.81
N GLU A 380 -14.98 39.61 -26.00
CA GLU A 380 -14.69 40.62 -24.96
C GLU A 380 -15.48 40.38 -23.66
N THR A 381 -16.76 40.01 -23.76
CA THR A 381 -17.61 39.78 -22.59
C THR A 381 -17.19 38.53 -21.81
N ASP A 382 -16.92 37.42 -22.50
CA ASP A 382 -16.46 36.19 -21.84
C ASP A 382 -15.07 36.36 -21.23
N LEU A 383 -14.19 37.10 -21.92
CA LEU A 383 -12.88 37.45 -21.41
C LEU A 383 -13.00 38.29 -20.14
N LEU A 384 -13.82 39.35 -20.15
CA LEU A 384 -14.08 40.19 -18.98
C LEU A 384 -14.57 39.36 -17.78
N ASN A 385 -15.54 38.48 -17.99
CA ASN A 385 -16.07 37.62 -16.93
C ASN A 385 -14.97 36.69 -16.38
N THR A 386 -14.18 36.08 -17.27
CA THR A 386 -13.11 35.14 -16.91
C THR A 386 -12.00 35.83 -16.14
N VAL A 387 -11.44 36.93 -16.65
CA VAL A 387 -10.34 37.63 -15.99
C VAL A 387 -10.77 38.26 -14.66
N THR A 388 -12.00 38.77 -14.57
CA THR A 388 -12.55 39.29 -13.30
C THR A 388 -12.68 38.18 -12.26
N ALA A 389 -13.15 36.99 -12.66
CA ALA A 389 -13.22 35.83 -11.78
C ALA A 389 -11.83 35.34 -11.34
N ILE A 390 -10.81 35.42 -12.22
CA ILE A 390 -9.41 35.10 -11.88
C ILE A 390 -8.85 36.14 -10.89
N VAL A 391 -9.13 37.44 -11.06
CA VAL A 391 -8.76 38.48 -10.08
C VAL A 391 -9.38 38.19 -8.71
N HIS A 392 -10.64 37.77 -8.66
CA HIS A 392 -11.31 37.39 -7.41
C HIS A 392 -10.80 36.09 -6.78
N LEU A 393 -10.15 35.23 -7.56
CA LEU A 393 -9.46 34.05 -7.05
C LEU A 393 -8.28 34.49 -6.17
N GLY A 394 -7.53 35.52 -6.59
CA GLY A 394 -6.45 36.13 -5.81
C GLY A 394 -5.43 35.07 -5.34
N GLU A 395 -5.11 35.11 -4.04
CA GLU A 395 -4.25 34.11 -3.38
C GLU A 395 -5.04 32.92 -2.81
N ARG A 396 -6.35 32.82 -3.06
CA ARG A 396 -7.16 31.72 -2.54
C ARG A 396 -6.78 30.44 -3.30
N GLN A 397 -6.28 29.45 -2.56
CA GLN A 397 -5.93 28.13 -3.07
C GLN A 397 -7.18 27.29 -3.37
N ARG A 398 -7.99 27.70 -4.36
CA ARG A 398 -9.19 26.97 -4.79
C ARG A 398 -9.11 26.62 -6.26
N LEU A 399 -9.63 25.45 -6.60
CA LEU A 399 -9.79 25.05 -7.99
C LEU A 399 -10.92 25.86 -8.64
N ARG A 400 -10.68 26.38 -9.85
CA ARG A 400 -11.70 26.99 -10.70
C ARG A 400 -11.58 26.54 -12.14
N LEU A 401 -12.72 26.31 -12.78
CA LEU A 401 -12.83 25.92 -14.18
C LEU A 401 -13.53 27.03 -14.98
N PHE A 402 -12.90 27.44 -16.08
CA PHE A 402 -13.49 28.33 -17.08
C PHE A 402 -13.60 27.57 -18.40
N VAL A 403 -14.79 27.56 -19.00
CA VAL A 403 -15.09 26.79 -20.21
C VAL A 403 -15.49 27.75 -21.34
N ARG A 404 -14.86 27.59 -22.50
CA ARG A 404 -15.23 28.28 -23.73
C ARG A 404 -15.49 27.27 -24.85
N ARG A 405 -16.67 27.35 -25.45
CA ARG A 405 -17.06 26.56 -26.62
C ARG A 405 -16.57 27.26 -27.90
N ASP A 406 -15.94 26.51 -28.82
CA ASP A 406 -15.62 27.02 -30.15
C ASP A 406 -16.91 27.28 -30.95
N PRO A 407 -17.06 28.41 -31.67
CA PRO A 407 -18.27 28.72 -32.45
C PRO A 407 -18.64 27.68 -33.52
N PHE A 408 -17.71 26.81 -33.91
CA PHE A 408 -17.91 25.78 -34.92
C PHE A 408 -18.02 24.37 -34.32
N ASP A 409 -18.12 24.24 -32.98
CA ASP A 409 -18.27 22.98 -32.24
C ASP A 409 -17.12 21.97 -32.44
N ARG A 410 -15.93 22.47 -32.80
CA ARG A 410 -14.75 21.64 -33.08
C ARG A 410 -13.98 21.25 -31.83
N PHE A 411 -14.01 22.12 -30.82
CA PHE A 411 -13.38 21.86 -29.54
C PHE A 411 -13.97 22.73 -28.43
N ILE A 412 -13.67 22.36 -27.20
CA ILE A 412 -13.97 23.10 -26.00
C ILE A 412 -12.67 23.39 -25.26
N SER A 413 -12.47 24.65 -24.91
CA SER A 413 -11.31 25.10 -24.17
C SER A 413 -11.64 25.19 -22.69
N CYS A 414 -10.86 24.49 -21.86
CA CYS A 414 -11.05 24.39 -20.41
C CYS A 414 -9.83 24.97 -19.71
N LEU A 415 -9.95 26.17 -19.17
CA LEU A 415 -8.90 26.82 -18.40
C LEU A 415 -9.11 26.55 -16.91
N ILE A 416 -8.18 25.79 -16.31
CA ILE A 416 -8.22 25.35 -14.92
C ILE A 416 -7.16 26.11 -14.14
N TYR A 417 -7.55 26.68 -13.00
CA TYR A 417 -6.64 27.13 -11.96
C TYR A 417 -6.75 26.17 -10.78
N ALA A 418 -5.64 25.66 -10.27
CA ALA A 418 -5.63 24.74 -9.13
C ALA A 418 -4.40 24.94 -8.23
N PRO A 419 -4.47 24.63 -6.92
CA PRO A 419 -3.32 24.70 -6.03
C PRO A 419 -2.13 23.89 -6.55
N ARG A 420 -0.95 24.51 -6.55
CA ARG A 420 0.28 23.90 -7.08
C ARG A 420 0.66 22.62 -6.37
N GLU A 421 0.42 22.53 -5.06
CA GLU A 421 0.78 21.39 -4.22
C GLU A 421 0.05 20.10 -4.64
N ASN A 422 -1.17 20.23 -5.18
CA ASN A 422 -1.98 19.08 -5.59
C ASN A 422 -1.74 18.69 -7.06
N TYR A 423 -1.05 19.52 -7.84
CA TYR A 423 -0.90 19.33 -9.28
C TYR A 423 0.21 18.33 -9.62
N ASN A 424 -0.16 17.19 -10.21
CA ASN A 424 0.75 16.20 -10.75
C ASN A 424 0.23 15.61 -12.08
N THR A 425 1.06 14.79 -12.74
CA THR A 425 0.75 14.18 -14.05
C THR A 425 -0.52 13.32 -14.00
N ASP A 426 -0.78 12.60 -12.91
CA ASP A 426 -1.93 11.71 -12.81
C ASP A 426 -3.24 12.47 -12.58
N LEU A 427 -3.22 13.52 -11.75
CA LEU A 427 -4.34 14.44 -11.61
C LEU A 427 -4.69 15.08 -12.95
N ARG A 428 -3.69 15.56 -13.70
CA ARG A 428 -3.91 16.11 -15.05
C ARG A 428 -4.57 15.10 -15.97
N LYS A 429 -4.09 13.85 -16.02
CA LYS A 429 -4.70 12.78 -16.84
C LYS A 429 -6.15 12.49 -16.44
N ARG A 430 -6.45 12.47 -15.13
CA ARG A 430 -7.82 12.31 -14.62
C ARG A 430 -8.72 13.46 -15.04
N TRP A 431 -8.24 14.71 -14.97
CA TRP A 431 -8.98 15.87 -15.48
C TRP A 431 -9.22 15.77 -16.99
N GLN A 432 -8.21 15.40 -17.79
CA GLN A 432 -8.37 15.18 -19.24
C GLN A 432 -9.47 14.15 -19.53
N ALA A 433 -9.46 13.00 -18.84
CA ALA A 433 -10.47 11.96 -19.02
C ALA A 433 -11.89 12.43 -18.62
N LEU A 434 -12.01 13.12 -17.48
CA LEU A 434 -13.29 13.66 -17.01
C LEU A 434 -13.88 14.68 -17.99
N LEU A 435 -13.05 15.61 -18.49
CA LEU A 435 -13.48 16.62 -19.46
C LEU A 435 -13.80 16.00 -20.82
N GLN A 436 -12.98 15.04 -21.29
CA GLN A 436 -13.24 14.31 -22.52
C GLN A 436 -14.59 13.60 -22.46
N GLN A 437 -14.90 12.93 -21.34
CA GLN A 437 -16.19 12.28 -21.16
C GLN A 437 -17.34 13.29 -21.08
N ALA A 438 -17.17 14.39 -20.33
CA ALA A 438 -18.21 15.39 -20.12
C ALA A 438 -18.66 16.06 -21.43
N PHE A 439 -17.75 16.24 -22.38
CA PHE A 439 -18.04 16.93 -23.65
C PHE A 439 -18.16 16.00 -24.85
N ASN A 440 -18.21 14.68 -24.66
CA ASN A 440 -18.20 13.69 -25.74
C ASN A 440 -17.01 13.89 -26.71
N GLY A 441 -15.82 14.11 -26.14
CA GLY A 441 -14.61 14.45 -26.88
C GLY A 441 -13.91 13.25 -27.51
N THR A 442 -13.33 13.45 -28.69
CA THR A 442 -12.54 12.44 -29.43
C THR A 442 -11.08 12.40 -28.99
N GLY A 443 -10.61 13.42 -28.28
CA GLY A 443 -9.25 13.51 -27.75
C GLY A 443 -9.02 14.81 -27.00
N THR A 444 -7.87 14.94 -26.34
CA THR A 444 -7.51 16.15 -25.59
C THR A 444 -6.06 16.54 -25.82
N ASP A 445 -5.80 17.85 -25.82
CA ASP A 445 -4.45 18.42 -25.72
C ASP A 445 -4.38 19.27 -24.44
N TYR A 446 -3.17 19.50 -23.92
CA TYR A 446 -3.00 20.33 -22.74
C TYR A 446 -1.77 21.23 -22.81
N ASN A 447 -1.83 22.35 -22.10
CA ASN A 447 -0.71 23.22 -21.82
C ASN A 447 -0.78 23.63 -20.34
N ALA A 448 0.30 23.41 -19.59
CA ALA A 448 0.38 23.79 -18.18
C ALA A 448 1.45 24.87 -17.99
N LEU A 449 1.09 25.97 -17.34
CA LEU A 449 2.01 27.02 -16.95
C LEU A 449 2.21 26.97 -15.44
N LEU A 450 3.42 26.60 -15.01
CA LEU A 450 3.87 26.75 -13.64
C LEU A 450 4.62 28.08 -13.51
N SER A 451 4.09 29.00 -12.71
CA SER A 451 4.69 30.32 -12.45
C SER A 451 5.14 30.42 -10.98
N GLN A 452 5.51 31.62 -10.54
CA GLN A 452 5.75 31.92 -9.12
C GLN A 452 4.45 31.95 -8.28
N SER A 453 3.28 31.86 -8.92
CA SER A 453 1.98 31.77 -8.24
C SER A 453 1.81 30.45 -7.47
N LEU A 454 1.01 30.50 -6.41
CA LEU A 454 0.54 29.32 -5.66
C LEU A 454 -0.45 28.46 -6.46
N LEU A 455 -0.93 28.96 -7.59
CA LEU A 455 -1.84 28.27 -8.50
C LEU A 455 -1.11 27.84 -9.78
N VAL A 456 -1.33 26.60 -10.18
CA VAL A 456 -1.00 26.11 -11.53
C VAL A 456 -2.16 26.45 -12.45
N ARG A 457 -1.82 26.97 -13.62
CA ARG A 457 -2.77 27.19 -14.71
C ARG A 457 -2.63 26.09 -15.75
N THR A 458 -3.72 25.37 -16.01
CA THR A 458 -3.76 24.31 -17.02
C THR A 458 -4.85 24.63 -18.04
N LEU A 459 -4.47 24.78 -19.30
CA LEU A 459 -5.39 24.83 -20.42
C LEU A 459 -5.53 23.43 -20.99
N ILE A 460 -6.74 22.88 -20.97
CA ILE A 460 -7.08 21.61 -21.63
C ILE A 460 -8.02 21.90 -22.79
N THR A 461 -7.64 21.51 -24.00
CA THR A 461 -8.48 21.60 -25.19
C THR A 461 -9.07 20.24 -25.49
N VAL A 462 -10.39 20.11 -25.41
CA VAL A 462 -11.12 18.88 -25.72
C VAL A 462 -11.64 18.95 -27.14
N HIS A 463 -11.21 18.06 -28.02
CA HIS A 463 -11.66 18.01 -29.42
C HIS A 463 -12.99 17.29 -29.52
N THR A 464 -13.93 17.85 -30.27
CA THR A 464 -15.32 17.39 -30.36
C THR A 464 -15.74 17.24 -31.83
N LYS A 465 -16.81 16.49 -32.06
CA LYS A 465 -17.45 16.43 -33.37
C LYS A 465 -18.51 17.53 -33.47
N PRO A 466 -18.51 18.34 -34.53
CA PRO A 466 -19.49 19.41 -34.68
C PRO A 466 -20.93 18.90 -34.59
N GLY A 467 -21.73 19.52 -33.72
CA GLY A 467 -23.12 19.14 -33.47
C GLY A 467 -23.34 17.97 -32.51
N GLU A 468 -22.28 17.33 -31.98
CA GLU A 468 -22.37 16.19 -31.05
C GLU A 468 -21.99 16.53 -29.60
N ILE A 469 -21.83 17.81 -29.27
CA ILE A 469 -21.53 18.28 -27.92
C ILE A 469 -22.82 18.20 -27.07
N PRO A 470 -22.86 17.43 -25.97
CA PRO A 470 -24.03 17.35 -25.11
C PRO A 470 -24.25 18.63 -24.30
N ASP A 471 -25.43 18.80 -23.73
CA ASP A 471 -25.66 19.84 -22.72
C ASP A 471 -24.79 19.55 -21.48
N TYR A 472 -24.16 20.59 -20.92
CA TYR A 472 -23.25 20.47 -19.79
C TYR A 472 -23.45 21.59 -18.76
N ASP A 473 -23.21 21.26 -17.49
CA ASP A 473 -23.16 22.23 -16.39
C ASP A 473 -21.70 22.39 -15.92
N VAL A 474 -21.15 23.59 -16.10
CA VAL A 474 -19.78 23.92 -15.70
C VAL A 474 -19.58 23.74 -14.18
N ALA A 475 -20.59 24.03 -13.36
CA ALA A 475 -20.50 23.89 -11.91
C ALA A 475 -20.47 22.41 -11.46
N ASP A 476 -21.17 21.52 -12.16
CA ASP A 476 -21.08 20.08 -11.92
C ASP A 476 -19.71 19.51 -12.31
N ILE A 477 -19.20 19.91 -13.49
CA ILE A 477 -17.87 19.51 -13.94
C ILE A 477 -16.80 20.02 -12.97
N GLU A 478 -16.88 21.29 -12.53
CA GLU A 478 -15.96 21.84 -11.53
C GLU A 478 -15.96 21.01 -10.23
N ARG A 479 -17.13 20.62 -9.71
CA ARG A 479 -17.23 19.74 -8.53
C ARG A 479 -16.57 18.37 -8.73
N ARG A 480 -16.73 17.77 -9.91
CA ARG A 480 -16.07 16.49 -10.26
C ARG A 480 -14.56 16.62 -10.35
N LEU A 481 -14.05 17.74 -10.92
CA LEU A 481 -12.62 18.01 -10.98
C LEU A 481 -12.02 18.26 -9.58
N ILE A 482 -12.76 18.94 -8.69
CA ILE A 482 -12.40 19.10 -7.27
C ILE A 482 -12.33 17.74 -6.58
N GLY A 483 -13.33 16.87 -6.78
CA GLY A 483 -13.33 15.51 -6.22
C GLY A 483 -12.13 14.69 -6.67
N ALA A 484 -11.71 14.83 -7.94
CA ALA A 484 -10.50 14.18 -8.44
C ALA A 484 -9.21 14.77 -7.82
N ALA A 485 -9.21 16.03 -7.40
CA ALA A 485 -8.05 16.70 -6.82
C ALA A 485 -7.87 16.45 -5.31
N ARG A 486 -8.82 15.76 -4.65
CA ARG A 486 -8.72 15.41 -3.23
C ARG A 486 -7.59 14.44 -2.97
N VAL A 487 -6.82 14.72 -1.92
CA VAL A 487 -5.75 13.87 -1.41
C VAL A 487 -6.29 13.10 -0.20
N TRP A 488 -5.74 11.92 0.08
CA TRP A 488 -6.12 11.10 1.24
C TRP A 488 -6.19 11.88 2.57
N LYS A 489 -5.33 12.89 2.75
CA LYS A 489 -5.33 13.78 3.92
C LYS A 489 -6.61 14.63 4.04
N ASP A 490 -7.15 15.13 2.92
CA ASP A 490 -8.41 15.88 2.92
C ASP A 490 -9.55 14.98 3.40
N ASP A 491 -9.59 13.74 2.91
CA ASP A 491 -10.60 12.76 3.31
C ASP A 491 -10.40 12.28 4.76
N LEU A 492 -9.17 12.29 5.28
CA LEU A 492 -8.89 12.01 6.70
C LEU A 492 -9.45 13.10 7.59
N GLN A 493 -9.28 14.36 7.22
CA GLN A 493 -9.84 15.49 7.97
C GLN A 493 -11.36 15.36 8.05
N ASP A 494 -12.03 15.18 6.91
CA ASP A 494 -13.49 15.01 6.86
C ASP A 494 -13.94 13.80 7.69
N ALA A 495 -13.26 12.65 7.57
CA ALA A 495 -13.60 11.44 8.33
C ALA A 495 -13.44 11.61 9.84
N LEU A 496 -12.43 12.35 10.31
CA LEU A 496 -12.22 12.65 11.72
C LEU A 496 -13.28 13.61 12.25
N LEU A 497 -13.65 14.64 11.48
CA LEU A 497 -14.70 15.59 11.84
C LEU A 497 -16.07 14.89 11.93
N ASP A 498 -16.40 14.06 10.95
CA ASP A 498 -17.66 13.29 10.90
C ASP A 498 -17.79 12.33 12.09
N ALA A 499 -16.71 11.62 12.45
CA ALA A 499 -16.75 10.58 13.47
C ALA A 499 -16.64 11.12 14.91
N LEU A 500 -15.91 12.22 15.13
CA LEU A 500 -15.51 12.69 16.46
C LEU A 500 -15.93 14.14 16.78
N GLY A 501 -16.57 14.82 15.83
CA GLY A 501 -16.96 16.23 15.92
C GLY A 501 -15.80 17.20 15.67
N GLU A 502 -16.13 18.49 15.51
CA GLU A 502 -15.17 19.51 15.03
C GLU A 502 -13.93 19.65 15.91
N ALA A 503 -14.12 19.91 17.20
CA ALA A 503 -13.02 20.20 18.12
C ALA A 503 -12.02 19.03 18.24
N ARG A 504 -12.51 17.80 18.42
CA ARG A 504 -11.64 16.62 18.56
C ARG A 504 -11.08 16.17 17.21
N GLY A 505 -11.89 16.21 16.15
CA GLY A 505 -11.48 15.85 14.80
C GLY A 505 -10.33 16.71 14.30
N THR A 506 -10.41 18.04 14.45
CA THR A 506 -9.33 18.96 14.07
C THR A 506 -8.05 18.72 14.88
N ALA A 507 -8.16 18.49 16.20
CA ALA A 507 -7.00 18.23 17.05
C ALA A 507 -6.25 16.95 16.65
N LEU A 508 -6.99 15.87 16.36
CA LEU A 508 -6.39 14.62 15.90
C LEU A 508 -5.83 14.74 14.48
N PHE A 509 -6.50 15.47 13.59
CA PHE A 509 -5.99 15.71 12.25
C PHE A 509 -4.64 16.44 12.32
N GLN A 510 -4.52 17.51 13.10
CA GLN A 510 -3.25 18.23 13.26
C GLN A 510 -2.13 17.33 13.79
N ARG A 511 -2.45 16.39 14.69
CA ARG A 511 -1.48 15.47 15.27
C ARG A 511 -1.06 14.34 14.31
N PHE A 512 -1.97 13.83 13.49
CA PHE A 512 -1.75 12.62 12.68
C PHE A 512 -1.66 12.84 11.16
N GLN A 513 -1.93 14.04 10.64
CA GLN A 513 -1.97 14.33 9.18
C GLN A 513 -0.71 13.93 8.41
N ASP A 514 0.45 13.99 9.07
CA ASP A 514 1.76 13.64 8.48
C ASP A 514 2.33 12.33 9.03
N ALA A 515 1.60 11.66 9.94
CA ALA A 515 2.09 10.45 10.60
C ALA A 515 1.97 9.21 9.71
N PHE A 516 1.02 9.19 8.77
CA PHE A 516 0.76 8.01 7.94
C PHE A 516 1.72 7.92 6.75
N PRO A 517 2.34 6.73 6.52
CA PRO A 517 3.18 6.52 5.35
C PRO A 517 2.33 6.41 4.07
N ALA A 518 2.94 6.67 2.91
CA ALA A 518 2.25 6.60 1.62
C ALA A 518 1.60 5.22 1.38
N ALA A 519 2.28 4.13 1.73
CA ALA A 519 1.76 2.76 1.59
C ALA A 519 0.45 2.53 2.37
N TYR A 520 0.30 3.14 3.57
CA TYR A 520 -0.97 3.03 4.31
C TYR A 520 -2.10 3.75 3.58
N SER A 521 -1.81 4.93 3.02
CA SER A 521 -2.78 5.75 2.30
C SER A 521 -3.23 5.12 0.97
N GLU A 522 -2.40 4.25 0.38
CA GLU A 522 -2.74 3.46 -0.80
C GLU A 522 -3.61 2.24 -0.46
N ASP A 523 -3.34 1.58 0.67
CA ASP A 523 -4.04 0.36 1.08
C ASP A 523 -5.39 0.61 1.77
N PHE A 524 -5.56 1.74 2.45
CA PHE A 524 -6.74 2.04 3.26
C PHE A 524 -7.43 3.35 2.89
N PRO A 525 -8.76 3.38 2.82
CA PRO A 525 -9.49 4.65 2.75
C PRO A 525 -9.32 5.42 4.06
N ALA A 526 -9.33 6.75 4.01
CA ALA A 526 -9.08 7.60 5.17
C ALA A 526 -10.05 7.36 6.35
N ARG A 527 -11.28 6.94 6.07
CA ARG A 527 -12.26 6.52 7.10
C ARG A 527 -11.79 5.33 7.94
N ALA A 528 -11.00 4.41 7.37
CA ALA A 528 -10.44 3.27 8.09
C ALA A 528 -9.29 3.67 9.04
N ALA A 529 -8.67 4.83 8.84
CA ALA A 529 -7.63 5.34 9.73
C ALA A 529 -8.18 5.85 11.07
N VAL A 530 -9.44 6.30 11.13
CA VAL A 530 -10.07 6.82 12.36
C VAL A 530 -9.97 5.84 13.55
N PRO A 531 -10.40 4.57 13.45
CA PRO A 531 -10.24 3.61 14.54
C PRO A 531 -8.77 3.24 14.81
N ASP A 532 -7.88 3.34 13.81
CA ASP A 532 -6.44 3.08 14.02
C ASP A 532 -5.77 4.22 14.78
N ILE A 533 -6.15 5.48 14.53
CA ILE A 533 -5.75 6.64 15.34
C ILE A 533 -6.19 6.45 16.79
N ALA A 534 -7.44 6.01 17.02
CA ALA A 534 -7.94 5.77 18.38
C ALA A 534 -7.13 4.69 19.13
N ARG A 535 -6.71 3.62 18.43
CA ARG A 535 -5.82 2.60 19.00
C ARG A 535 -4.42 3.14 19.26
N ALA A 536 -3.87 3.93 18.35
CA ALA A 536 -2.58 4.58 18.52
C ALA A 536 -2.58 5.50 19.75
N GLU A 537 -3.63 6.31 19.95
CA GLU A 537 -3.77 7.14 21.15
C GLU A 537 -3.72 6.32 22.44
N GLN A 538 -4.42 5.18 22.49
CA GLN A 538 -4.46 4.32 23.67
C GLN A 538 -3.09 3.71 23.99
N VAL A 539 -2.37 3.25 22.97
CA VAL A 539 -1.01 2.72 23.12
C VAL A 539 -0.03 3.81 23.58
N LEU A 540 -0.12 5.01 23.01
CA LEU A 540 0.68 6.17 23.42
C LEU A 540 0.37 6.61 24.86
N ALA A 541 -0.89 6.47 25.29
CA ALA A 541 -1.32 6.73 26.68
C ALA A 541 -0.80 5.70 27.70
N GLY A 542 -0.08 4.66 27.27
CA GLY A 542 0.58 3.71 28.14
C GLY A 542 0.06 2.28 28.06
N GLU A 543 -0.96 2.01 27.23
CA GLU A 543 -1.37 0.64 26.97
C GLU A 543 -0.29 -0.09 26.14
N GLY A 544 -0.02 -1.36 26.46
CA GLY A 544 1.09 -2.10 25.83
C GLY A 544 0.89 -2.33 24.33
N PHE A 545 -0.32 -2.76 23.95
CA PHE A 545 -0.73 -2.98 22.57
C PHE A 545 -2.26 -2.95 22.44
N LYS A 546 -2.76 -2.80 21.21
CA LYS A 546 -4.17 -2.90 20.84
C LYS A 546 -4.35 -3.83 19.66
N LEU A 547 -5.49 -4.51 19.63
CA LEU A 547 -5.80 -5.51 18.64
C LEU A 547 -7.04 -5.12 17.84
N SER A 548 -7.19 -5.68 16.64
CA SER A 548 -8.43 -5.62 15.87
C SER A 548 -8.55 -6.79 14.92
N LEU A 549 -9.51 -7.68 15.12
CA LEU A 549 -9.92 -8.68 14.14
C LEU A 549 -11.07 -8.13 13.29
N TYR A 550 -10.96 -8.18 11.97
CA TYR A 550 -11.99 -7.70 11.06
C TYR A 550 -12.01 -8.50 9.75
N ARG A 551 -13.03 -8.29 8.92
CA ARG A 551 -13.09 -8.83 7.55
C ARG A 551 -13.31 -7.71 6.56
N PRO A 552 -12.46 -7.60 5.53
CA PRO A 552 -12.72 -6.68 4.42
C PRO A 552 -14.05 -7.03 3.73
N LEU A 553 -14.80 -6.02 3.30
CA LEU A 553 -16.11 -6.19 2.62
C LEU A 553 -16.03 -7.12 1.40
N GLU A 554 -14.94 -7.03 0.64
CA GLU A 554 -14.71 -7.80 -0.60
C GLU A 554 -14.07 -9.17 -0.33
N ALA A 555 -13.78 -9.52 0.92
CA ALA A 555 -13.03 -10.73 1.24
C ALA A 555 -13.89 -12.00 1.12
N ALA A 556 -13.30 -13.05 0.54
CA ALA A 556 -13.88 -14.39 0.44
C ALA A 556 -14.25 -14.95 1.83
N LEU A 557 -15.15 -15.94 1.85
CA LEU A 557 -15.51 -16.64 3.08
C LEU A 557 -14.27 -17.28 3.71
N GLY A 558 -14.14 -17.14 5.03
CA GLY A 558 -12.99 -17.65 5.78
C GLY A 558 -11.72 -16.79 5.75
N THR A 559 -11.75 -15.65 5.03
CA THR A 559 -10.65 -14.66 5.03
C THR A 559 -10.90 -13.57 6.08
N LEU A 560 -9.90 -13.31 6.91
CA LEU A 560 -9.90 -12.31 7.97
C LEU A 560 -8.65 -11.43 7.84
N ARG A 561 -8.68 -10.26 8.49
CA ARG A 561 -7.48 -9.46 8.75
C ARG A 561 -7.38 -9.14 10.23
N PHE A 562 -6.16 -9.02 10.72
CA PHE A 562 -5.86 -8.79 12.13
C PHE A 562 -4.82 -7.71 12.29
N LYS A 563 -5.16 -6.63 13.00
CA LYS A 563 -4.22 -5.55 13.34
C LYS A 563 -3.68 -5.73 14.75
N LEU A 564 -2.36 -5.60 14.88
CA LEU A 564 -1.64 -5.43 16.14
C LEU A 564 -0.99 -4.04 16.14
N VAL A 565 -1.44 -3.17 17.04
CA VAL A 565 -0.96 -1.80 17.20
C VAL A 565 -0.14 -1.70 18.49
N HIS A 566 1.09 -1.20 18.43
CA HIS A 566 1.96 -1.06 19.60
C HIS A 566 3.00 0.04 19.41
N LYS A 567 3.66 0.47 20.49
CA LYS A 567 4.68 1.53 20.46
C LYS A 567 6.10 0.97 20.45
N GLY A 568 7.03 1.74 19.89
CA GLY A 568 8.46 1.48 19.96
C GLY A 568 9.01 0.70 18.77
N LYS A 569 9.60 -0.47 19.03
CA LYS A 569 10.20 -1.32 17.98
C LYS A 569 9.15 -2.25 17.39
N PRO A 570 9.21 -2.63 16.10
CA PRO A 570 8.27 -3.56 15.48
C PRO A 570 8.29 -4.93 16.15
N VAL A 571 7.15 -5.63 16.17
CA VAL A 571 7.08 -7.02 16.63
C VAL A 571 7.74 -7.92 15.61
N ALA A 572 8.63 -8.81 16.05
CA ALA A 572 9.24 -9.80 15.16
C ALA A 572 8.21 -10.83 14.72
N LEU A 573 8.16 -11.14 13.42
CA LEU A 573 7.28 -12.18 12.86
C LEU A 573 7.45 -13.55 13.56
N SER A 574 8.67 -13.87 14.00
CA SER A 574 8.95 -15.10 14.76
C SER A 574 8.18 -15.21 16.08
N ASP A 575 7.75 -14.08 16.62
CA ASP A 575 7.03 -14.01 17.88
C ASP A 575 5.51 -14.08 17.66
N SER A 576 4.99 -13.43 16.60
CA SER A 576 3.56 -13.34 16.31
C SER A 576 3.00 -14.49 15.47
N LEU A 577 3.71 -14.95 14.43
CA LEU A 577 3.21 -15.99 13.50
C LEU A 577 2.88 -17.30 14.22
N PRO A 578 3.74 -17.85 15.10
CA PRO A 578 3.41 -19.11 15.77
C PRO A 578 2.17 -19.02 16.67
N MET A 579 1.85 -17.83 17.18
CA MET A 579 0.64 -17.62 18.00
C MET A 579 -0.62 -17.74 17.14
N LEU A 580 -0.63 -17.10 15.96
CA LEU A 580 -1.73 -17.17 14.99
C LEU A 580 -1.93 -18.60 14.46
N GLU A 581 -0.84 -19.31 14.18
CA GLU A 581 -0.86 -20.70 13.72
C GLU A 581 -1.44 -21.66 14.79
N CYS A 582 -1.03 -21.51 16.05
CA CYS A 582 -1.60 -22.27 17.16
C CYS A 582 -3.09 -21.98 17.40
N MET A 583 -3.60 -20.83 16.95
CA MET A 583 -5.03 -20.49 16.98
C MET A 583 -5.81 -21.05 15.78
N GLY A 584 -5.15 -21.77 14.86
CA GLY A 584 -5.79 -22.45 13.73
C GLY A 584 -5.92 -21.58 12.48
N LEU A 585 -5.15 -20.50 12.40
CA LEU A 585 -5.09 -19.60 11.25
C LEU A 585 -3.85 -19.89 10.41
N ARG A 586 -3.94 -19.62 9.12
CA ARG A 586 -2.80 -19.51 8.22
C ARG A 586 -2.60 -18.04 7.87
N VAL A 587 -1.37 -17.55 8.07
CA VAL A 587 -1.00 -16.18 7.69
C VAL A 587 -0.62 -16.17 6.21
N LEU A 588 -1.24 -15.29 5.43
CA LEU A 588 -0.99 -15.13 4.01
C LEU A 588 0.03 -14.03 3.73
N ASP A 589 -0.18 -12.87 4.35
CA ASP A 589 0.68 -11.70 4.23
C ASP A 589 0.71 -10.93 5.56
N GLU A 590 1.73 -10.08 5.70
CA GLU A 590 1.81 -9.05 6.73
C GLU A 590 2.09 -7.72 6.03
N ARG A 591 1.38 -6.68 6.45
CA ARG A 591 1.64 -5.30 6.04
C ARG A 591 1.97 -4.45 7.27
N PRO A 592 3.26 -4.14 7.51
CA PRO A 592 3.66 -3.27 8.61
C PRO A 592 3.63 -1.80 8.19
N TYR A 593 3.00 -0.97 9.02
CA TYR A 593 2.98 0.49 8.86
C TYR A 593 3.53 1.13 10.13
N HIS A 594 4.40 2.12 9.98
CA HIS A 594 4.91 2.91 11.09
C HIS A 594 4.28 4.30 11.03
N LEU A 595 3.76 4.77 12.16
CA LEU A 595 3.22 6.11 12.31
C LEU A 595 4.26 6.99 13.00
N GLU A 596 4.72 8.02 12.29
CA GLU A 596 5.73 8.96 12.80
C GLU A 596 5.07 10.22 13.33
N LEU A 597 4.98 10.33 14.66
CA LEU A 597 4.42 11.48 15.35
C LEU A 597 5.54 12.41 15.80
N THR A 598 5.39 13.72 15.55
CA THR A 598 6.42 14.69 15.91
C THR A 598 6.59 14.79 17.42
N GLY A 599 7.77 14.41 17.93
CA GLY A 599 8.10 14.49 19.35
C GLY A 599 7.55 13.34 20.21
N GLU A 600 6.98 12.30 19.60
CA GLU A 600 6.47 11.12 20.29
C GLU A 600 7.19 9.84 19.80
N GLU A 601 6.97 8.72 20.48
CA GLU A 601 7.49 7.42 20.02
C GLU A 601 6.71 6.93 18.79
N THR A 602 7.40 6.23 17.89
CA THR A 602 6.80 5.58 16.72
C THR A 602 5.76 4.55 17.15
N VAL A 603 4.59 4.58 16.50
CA VAL A 603 3.55 3.55 16.65
C VAL A 603 3.57 2.63 15.44
N TRP A 604 3.62 1.32 15.66
CA TRP A 604 3.57 0.31 14.62
C TRP A 604 2.17 -0.29 14.53
N ILE A 605 1.67 -0.43 13.30
CA ILE A 605 0.47 -1.17 12.95
C ILE A 605 0.89 -2.35 12.07
N HIS A 606 0.79 -3.56 12.60
CA HIS A 606 0.99 -4.79 11.84
C HIS A 606 -0.37 -5.33 11.41
N ASP A 607 -0.67 -5.35 10.12
CA ASP A 607 -1.93 -5.87 9.58
C ASP A 607 -1.71 -7.20 8.85
N PHE A 608 -2.16 -8.28 9.47
CA PHE A 608 -1.98 -9.66 9.00
C PHE A 608 -3.19 -10.11 8.17
N GLY A 609 -2.96 -10.63 6.97
CA GLY A 609 -3.95 -11.36 6.19
C GLY A 609 -4.05 -12.80 6.65
N LEU A 610 -5.24 -13.24 7.03
CA LEU A 610 -5.49 -14.52 7.68
C LEU A 610 -6.52 -15.35 6.90
N VAL A 611 -6.29 -16.65 6.84
CA VAL A 611 -7.29 -17.62 6.34
C VAL A 611 -7.47 -18.73 7.37
N SER A 612 -8.72 -19.07 7.65
CA SER A 612 -9.05 -20.24 8.46
C SER A 612 -8.61 -21.51 7.74
N GLN A 613 -8.00 -22.45 8.49
CA GLN A 613 -7.62 -23.76 7.94
C GLN A 613 -8.85 -24.62 7.56
N ARG A 614 -10.05 -24.25 8.02
CA ARG A 614 -11.33 -24.85 7.59
C ARG A 614 -12.03 -23.89 6.63
N ALA A 615 -11.97 -24.21 5.33
CA ALA A 615 -12.51 -23.39 4.25
C ALA A 615 -14.06 -23.33 4.21
N ASP A 616 -14.73 -24.20 4.96
CA ASP A 616 -16.17 -24.45 4.97
C ASP A 616 -16.93 -23.83 6.17
N VAL A 617 -16.21 -23.18 7.10
CA VAL A 617 -16.84 -22.58 8.29
C VAL A 617 -17.09 -21.09 8.07
N GLU A 618 -18.35 -20.69 8.08
CA GLU A 618 -18.74 -19.28 8.15
C GLU A 618 -18.36 -18.72 9.53
N LEU A 619 -17.38 -17.81 9.54
CA LEU A 619 -16.91 -17.15 10.76
C LEU A 619 -17.79 -15.93 11.03
N GLU A 620 -18.63 -16.02 12.06
CA GLU A 620 -19.38 -14.87 12.59
C GLU A 620 -18.43 -13.98 13.40
N ILE A 621 -17.84 -12.99 12.73
CA ILE A 621 -16.76 -12.15 13.28
C ILE A 621 -17.23 -11.35 14.50
N GLU A 622 -18.48 -10.89 14.50
CA GLU A 622 -19.04 -10.09 15.59
C GLU A 622 -18.94 -10.81 16.93
N GLN A 623 -19.10 -12.14 16.94
CA GLN A 623 -18.98 -12.96 18.16
C GLN A 623 -17.54 -13.42 18.41
N LEU A 624 -16.70 -13.47 17.37
CA LEU A 624 -15.33 -13.97 17.46
C LEU A 624 -14.32 -12.90 17.85
N HIS A 625 -14.57 -11.63 17.49
CA HIS A 625 -13.64 -10.51 17.67
C HIS A 625 -13.13 -10.42 19.12
N GLU A 626 -14.02 -10.32 20.11
CA GLU A 626 -13.62 -10.15 21.50
C GLU A 626 -12.89 -11.39 22.05
N ILE A 627 -13.39 -12.58 21.73
CA ILE A 627 -12.83 -13.86 22.20
C ILE A 627 -11.42 -14.06 21.64
N PHE A 628 -11.23 -13.75 20.35
CA PHE A 628 -9.95 -13.87 19.68
C PHE A 628 -8.94 -12.85 20.21
N GLU A 629 -9.34 -11.59 20.35
CA GLU A 629 -8.46 -10.52 20.84
C GLU A 629 -8.04 -10.74 22.29
N ASP A 630 -8.94 -11.16 23.18
CA ASP A 630 -8.57 -11.52 24.56
C ASP A 630 -7.59 -12.69 24.57
N ALA A 631 -7.90 -13.77 23.83
CA ALA A 631 -7.05 -14.96 23.79
C ALA A 631 -5.66 -14.64 23.23
N PHE A 632 -5.59 -13.97 22.08
CA PHE A 632 -4.31 -13.56 21.49
C PHE A 632 -3.54 -12.65 22.43
N GLY A 633 -4.19 -11.65 23.03
CA GLY A 633 -3.54 -10.74 23.97
C GLY A 633 -2.95 -11.43 25.20
N ARG A 634 -3.64 -12.45 25.73
CA ARG A 634 -3.15 -13.27 26.86
C ARG A 634 -2.01 -14.20 26.46
N ILE A 635 -2.04 -14.79 25.26
CA ILE A 635 -0.92 -15.58 24.71
C ILE A 635 0.30 -14.67 24.54
N PHE A 636 0.08 -13.48 23.98
CA PHE A 636 1.13 -12.49 23.70
C PHE A 636 1.82 -12.01 24.99
N ARG A 637 1.06 -11.81 26.08
CA ARG A 637 1.60 -11.50 27.42
C ARG A 637 2.17 -12.71 28.17
N GLY A 638 2.03 -13.92 27.63
CA GLY A 638 2.47 -15.15 28.26
C GLY A 638 1.62 -15.61 29.45
N GLU A 639 0.41 -15.07 29.60
CA GLU A 639 -0.57 -15.43 30.64
C GLU A 639 -1.21 -16.80 30.39
N ILE A 640 -1.18 -17.30 29.16
CA ILE A 640 -1.61 -18.66 28.77
C ILE A 640 -0.57 -19.32 27.85
N GLU A 641 -0.62 -20.65 27.73
CA GLU A 641 0.29 -21.41 26.88
C GLU A 641 0.03 -21.18 25.38
N ARG A 642 1.13 -21.15 24.61
CA ARG A 642 1.12 -21.14 23.14
C ARG A 642 1.16 -22.58 22.63
N ASP A 643 0.00 -23.22 22.55
CA ASP A 643 -0.20 -24.60 22.05
C ASP A 643 -1.47 -24.72 21.20
N ASP A 644 -1.68 -25.90 20.58
CA ASP A 644 -2.77 -26.11 19.63
C ASP A 644 -4.16 -26.24 20.29
N PHE A 645 -4.26 -26.22 21.63
CA PHE A 645 -5.55 -26.02 22.30
C PHE A 645 -6.17 -24.67 21.92
N ASN A 646 -5.34 -23.67 21.58
CA ASN A 646 -5.81 -22.34 21.19
C ASN A 646 -6.62 -22.35 19.89
N ARG A 647 -6.58 -23.43 19.08
CA ARG A 647 -7.48 -23.62 17.92
C ARG A 647 -8.95 -23.60 18.30
N LEU A 648 -9.28 -23.94 19.54
CA LEU A 648 -10.65 -23.95 20.06
C LEU A 648 -11.26 -22.54 20.16
N VAL A 649 -10.45 -21.48 20.16
CA VAL A 649 -10.92 -20.09 20.07
C VAL A 649 -11.75 -19.91 18.79
N ILE A 650 -11.26 -20.43 17.66
CA ILE A 650 -11.94 -20.30 16.37
C ILE A 650 -12.90 -21.48 16.16
N ALA A 651 -12.42 -22.71 16.38
CA ALA A 651 -13.19 -23.92 16.07
C ALA A 651 -14.43 -24.09 16.94
N ALA A 652 -14.34 -23.73 18.23
CA ALA A 652 -15.38 -23.95 19.23
C ALA A 652 -15.87 -22.64 19.89
N ARG A 653 -15.37 -21.47 19.47
CA ARG A 653 -15.70 -20.16 20.07
C ARG A 653 -15.52 -20.13 21.59
N LEU A 654 -14.52 -20.86 22.09
CA LEU A 654 -14.26 -20.96 23.53
C LEU A 654 -13.31 -19.83 23.99
N PRO A 655 -13.67 -19.08 25.05
CA PRO A 655 -12.76 -18.16 25.72
C PRO A 655 -11.49 -18.84 26.22
N ALA A 656 -10.39 -18.08 26.31
CA ALA A 656 -9.09 -18.56 26.77
C ALA A 656 -9.16 -19.27 28.14
N GLU A 657 -9.98 -18.76 29.06
CA GLU A 657 -10.15 -19.35 30.40
C GLU A 657 -10.79 -20.74 30.34
N GLU A 658 -11.71 -20.97 29.41
CA GLU A 658 -12.39 -22.26 29.27
C GLU A 658 -11.47 -23.28 28.61
N ILE A 659 -10.65 -22.85 27.66
CA ILE A 659 -9.62 -23.69 27.04
C ILE A 659 -8.61 -24.19 28.09
N VAL A 660 -8.29 -23.37 29.10
CA VAL A 660 -7.42 -23.77 30.22
C VAL A 660 -7.96 -25.00 30.96
N ILE A 661 -9.29 -25.17 31.08
CA ILE A 661 -9.89 -26.36 31.72
C ILE A 661 -9.51 -27.63 30.94
N LEU A 662 -9.74 -27.61 29.61
CA LEU A 662 -9.43 -28.75 28.75
C LEU A 662 -7.93 -29.05 28.74
N ARG A 663 -7.11 -28.00 28.63
CA ARG A 663 -5.65 -28.12 28.69
C ARG A 663 -5.19 -28.76 30.00
N ALA A 664 -5.72 -28.31 31.14
CA ALA A 664 -5.35 -28.85 32.45
C ALA A 664 -5.74 -30.33 32.60
N TYR A 665 -6.91 -30.75 32.11
CA TYR A 665 -7.28 -32.17 32.08
C TYR A 665 -6.36 -32.99 31.15
N ALA A 666 -5.94 -32.47 29.99
CA ALA A 666 -4.97 -33.16 29.14
C ALA A 666 -3.59 -33.32 29.81
N LYS A 667 -3.10 -32.29 30.51
CA LYS A 667 -1.87 -32.39 31.30
C LYS A 667 -1.99 -33.45 32.39
N TYR A 668 -3.15 -33.56 33.03
CA TYR A 668 -3.42 -34.65 33.97
C TYR A 668 -3.45 -36.03 33.29
N MET A 669 -4.09 -36.15 32.11
CA MET A 669 -4.08 -37.39 31.32
C MET A 669 -2.66 -37.88 31.04
N ARG A 670 -1.74 -36.97 30.71
CA ARG A 670 -0.31 -37.29 30.54
C ARG A 670 0.28 -37.88 31.82
N GLN A 671 0.04 -37.25 32.97
CA GLN A 671 0.58 -37.69 34.27
C GLN A 671 0.04 -39.05 34.74
N ILE A 672 -1.16 -39.45 34.29
CA ILE A 672 -1.72 -40.78 34.58
C ILE A 672 -1.38 -41.85 33.53
N GLY A 673 -0.54 -41.52 32.54
CA GLY A 673 -0.07 -42.46 31.52
C GLY A 673 -1.10 -42.74 30.41
N PHE A 674 -1.95 -41.77 30.06
CA PHE A 674 -2.85 -41.91 28.92
C PHE A 674 -2.04 -42.09 27.61
N PRO A 675 -2.36 -43.09 26.77
CA PRO A 675 -1.46 -43.52 25.69
C PRO A 675 -1.44 -42.62 24.45
N LEU A 676 -2.33 -41.63 24.36
CA LEU A 676 -2.40 -40.72 23.22
C LEU A 676 -1.67 -39.41 23.54
N THR A 677 -0.97 -38.87 22.55
CA THR A 677 -0.16 -37.66 22.70
C THR A 677 -1.02 -36.42 22.93
N GLN A 678 -0.43 -35.37 23.53
CA GLN A 678 -1.09 -34.08 23.68
C GLN A 678 -1.57 -33.52 22.33
N SER A 679 -0.72 -33.60 21.30
CA SER A 679 -1.07 -33.15 19.94
C SER A 679 -2.28 -33.87 19.35
N PHE A 680 -2.44 -35.18 19.64
CA PHE A 680 -3.61 -35.93 19.21
C PHE A 680 -4.87 -35.51 19.98
N ILE A 681 -4.74 -35.22 21.28
CA ILE A 681 -5.83 -34.71 22.12
C ILE A 681 -6.30 -33.33 21.63
N GLU A 682 -5.37 -32.43 21.35
CA GLU A 682 -5.63 -31.09 20.80
C GLU A 682 -6.36 -31.19 19.46
N ALA A 683 -5.85 -32.00 18.54
CA ALA A 683 -6.48 -32.25 17.24
C ALA A 683 -7.88 -32.85 17.39
N THR A 684 -8.08 -33.79 18.32
CA THR A 684 -9.41 -34.40 18.57
C THR A 684 -10.44 -33.37 18.99
N LEU A 685 -10.10 -32.49 19.93
CA LEU A 685 -11.03 -31.44 20.38
C LEU A 685 -11.32 -30.42 19.28
N ALA A 686 -10.31 -30.03 18.49
CA ALA A 686 -10.49 -29.13 17.35
C ALA A 686 -11.35 -29.76 16.24
N THR A 687 -11.24 -31.08 16.04
CA THR A 687 -12.07 -31.84 15.09
C THR A 687 -13.54 -31.88 15.53
N HIS A 688 -13.80 -32.02 16.83
CA HIS A 688 -15.13 -32.15 17.44
C HIS A 688 -15.52 -30.96 18.33
N PRO A 689 -15.65 -29.74 17.79
CA PRO A 689 -15.82 -28.53 18.59
C PRO A 689 -17.13 -28.51 19.39
N GLN A 690 -18.23 -29.08 18.87
CA GLN A 690 -19.49 -29.14 19.62
C GLN A 690 -19.39 -30.07 20.84
N LEU A 691 -18.55 -31.11 20.79
CA LEU A 691 -18.29 -31.96 21.95
C LEU A 691 -17.40 -31.25 22.97
N ALA A 692 -16.40 -30.47 22.52
CA ALA A 692 -15.59 -29.64 23.39
C ALA A 692 -16.45 -28.61 24.16
N GLN A 693 -17.39 -27.94 23.48
CA GLN A 693 -18.36 -27.04 24.11
C GLN A 693 -19.21 -27.74 25.16
N ARG A 694 -19.83 -28.88 24.82
CA ARG A 694 -20.66 -29.65 25.77
C ARG A 694 -19.88 -30.14 27.00
N LEU A 695 -18.61 -30.50 26.83
CA LEU A 695 -17.74 -30.88 27.96
C LEU A 695 -17.54 -29.69 28.92
N ILE A 696 -17.31 -28.48 28.38
CA ILE A 696 -17.21 -27.27 29.19
C ILE A 696 -18.56 -26.91 29.84
N GLU A 697 -19.67 -27.06 29.13
CA GLU A 697 -21.01 -26.85 29.69
C GLU A 697 -21.28 -27.80 30.87
N LEU A 698 -20.92 -29.08 30.74
CA LEU A 698 -20.99 -30.05 31.85
C LEU A 698 -20.11 -29.61 33.03
N PHE A 699 -18.89 -29.15 32.77
CA PHE A 699 -17.99 -28.66 33.81
C PHE A 699 -18.59 -27.45 34.55
N LYS A 700 -19.11 -26.46 33.81
CA LYS A 700 -19.79 -25.29 34.39
C LYS A 700 -21.02 -25.69 35.19
N LEU A 701 -21.89 -26.54 34.65
CA LEU A 701 -23.08 -27.07 35.34
C LEU A 701 -22.70 -27.70 36.70
N ARG A 702 -21.62 -28.49 36.72
CA ARG A 702 -21.15 -29.17 37.93
C ARG A 702 -20.53 -28.24 38.96
N PHE A 703 -19.84 -27.18 38.57
CA PHE A 703 -18.95 -26.47 39.50
C PHE A 703 -19.17 -24.96 39.59
N ASP A 704 -19.88 -24.32 38.66
CA ASP A 704 -20.12 -22.87 38.66
C ASP A 704 -20.95 -22.47 39.89
N PRO A 705 -20.37 -21.69 40.84
CA PRO A 705 -21.09 -21.25 42.02
C PRO A 705 -22.31 -20.39 41.68
N ALA A 706 -22.28 -19.64 40.56
CA ALA A 706 -23.40 -18.81 40.14
C ALA A 706 -24.57 -19.63 39.59
N GLN A 707 -24.32 -20.84 39.09
CA GLN A 707 -25.35 -21.75 38.57
C GLN A 707 -25.80 -22.79 39.61
N ALA A 708 -25.46 -22.61 40.90
CA ALA A 708 -25.76 -23.58 41.94
C ALA A 708 -27.25 -23.94 42.04
N ALA A 709 -28.15 -22.98 41.81
CA ALA A 709 -29.60 -23.20 41.83
C ALA A 709 -30.12 -24.03 40.63
N GLY A 710 -29.41 -24.02 39.50
CA GLY A 710 -29.79 -24.75 38.28
C GLY A 710 -29.30 -26.20 38.25
N TYR A 711 -28.44 -26.60 39.18
CA TYR A 711 -27.94 -27.96 39.22
C TYR A 711 -28.90 -28.91 39.93
N SER A 712 -29.05 -30.09 39.32
CA SER A 712 -29.57 -31.29 39.95
C SER A 712 -28.82 -32.50 39.39
N GLU A 713 -28.80 -33.62 40.12
CA GLU A 713 -28.24 -34.88 39.61
C GLU A 713 -28.93 -35.29 38.29
N ALA A 714 -30.23 -35.00 38.15
CA ALA A 714 -30.98 -35.25 36.92
C ALA A 714 -30.50 -34.39 35.74
N ALA A 715 -30.22 -33.10 35.97
CA ALA A 715 -29.67 -32.21 34.94
C ALA A 715 -28.26 -32.63 34.51
N GLU A 716 -27.42 -33.07 35.46
CA GLU A 716 -26.09 -33.59 35.15
C GLU A 716 -26.18 -34.87 34.30
N GLU A 717 -27.00 -35.85 34.70
CA GLU A 717 -27.16 -37.08 33.93
C GLU A 717 -27.80 -36.84 32.55
N ALA A 718 -28.66 -35.83 32.41
CA ALA A 718 -29.17 -35.39 31.09
C ALA A 718 -28.04 -34.87 30.19
N ALA A 719 -27.18 -33.97 30.68
CA ALA A 719 -26.03 -33.46 29.93
C ALA A 719 -25.05 -34.60 29.55
N ILE A 720 -24.79 -35.53 30.48
CA ILE A 720 -23.96 -36.72 30.22
C ILE A 720 -24.59 -37.59 29.12
N LYS A 721 -25.91 -37.79 29.12
CA LYS A 721 -26.62 -38.56 28.10
C LYS A 721 -26.50 -37.91 26.72
N GLU A 722 -26.60 -36.59 26.64
CA GLU A 722 -26.40 -35.85 25.39
C GLU A 722 -24.96 -35.97 24.86
N ILE A 723 -23.96 -35.83 25.75
CA ILE A 723 -22.56 -36.04 25.39
C ILE A 723 -22.36 -37.47 24.88
N ARG A 724 -22.88 -38.49 25.58
CA ARG A 724 -22.81 -39.89 25.13
C ARG A 724 -23.45 -40.09 23.76
N ALA A 725 -24.63 -39.53 23.52
CA ALA A 725 -25.30 -39.62 22.23
C ALA A 725 -24.49 -38.96 21.10
N ALA A 726 -23.77 -37.87 21.39
CA ALA A 726 -22.85 -37.25 20.44
C ALA A 726 -21.57 -38.09 20.24
N LEU A 727 -21.06 -38.75 21.28
CA LEU A 727 -19.91 -39.65 21.19
C LEU A 727 -20.17 -40.87 20.28
N GLU A 728 -21.39 -41.41 20.26
CA GLU A 728 -21.77 -42.51 19.35
C GLU A 728 -21.64 -42.14 17.86
N LYS A 729 -21.51 -40.84 17.53
CA LYS A 729 -21.31 -40.36 16.16
C LYS A 729 -19.83 -40.20 15.78
N VAL A 730 -18.90 -40.41 16.72
CA VAL A 730 -17.46 -40.30 16.48
C VAL A 730 -16.95 -41.59 15.83
N SER A 731 -16.50 -41.51 14.58
CA SER A 731 -16.09 -42.68 13.79
C SER A 731 -14.70 -43.22 14.17
N ASN A 732 -13.81 -42.36 14.68
CA ASN A 732 -12.46 -42.74 15.07
C ASN A 732 -12.41 -43.18 16.54
N LEU A 733 -12.01 -44.43 16.78
CA LEU A 733 -11.98 -45.05 18.11
C LEU A 733 -11.00 -44.36 19.07
N ASN A 734 -9.87 -43.83 18.57
CA ASN A 734 -8.93 -43.10 19.41
C ASN A 734 -9.47 -41.72 19.80
N GLU A 735 -10.19 -41.04 18.90
CA GLU A 735 -10.85 -39.75 19.20
C GLU A 735 -11.96 -39.95 20.24
N ASP A 736 -12.80 -40.98 20.07
CA ASP A 736 -13.81 -41.38 21.04
C ASP A 736 -13.19 -41.66 22.43
N ARG A 737 -12.06 -42.37 22.46
CA ARG A 737 -11.31 -42.65 23.71
C ARG A 737 -10.86 -41.38 24.42
N VAL A 738 -10.36 -40.37 23.70
CA VAL A 738 -9.97 -39.06 24.28
C VAL A 738 -11.18 -38.39 24.92
N LEU A 739 -12.28 -38.28 24.18
CA LEU A 739 -13.46 -37.55 24.63
C LEU A 739 -14.17 -38.25 25.79
N ARG A 740 -14.21 -39.60 25.79
CA ARG A 740 -14.68 -40.39 26.93
C ARG A 740 -13.80 -40.23 28.16
N GLN A 741 -12.47 -40.09 27.98
CA GLN A 741 -11.56 -39.84 29.10
C GLN A 741 -11.80 -38.46 29.73
N TYR A 742 -12.05 -37.41 28.93
CA TYR A 742 -12.46 -36.09 29.46
C TYR A 742 -13.74 -36.20 30.29
N LEU A 743 -14.77 -36.84 29.75
CA LEU A 743 -16.03 -37.07 30.46
C LEU A 743 -15.82 -37.82 31.78
N ALA A 744 -14.97 -38.86 31.78
CA ALA A 744 -14.64 -39.62 32.99
C ALA A 744 -13.92 -38.77 34.04
N LEU A 745 -12.94 -37.96 33.65
CA LEU A 745 -12.19 -37.09 34.56
C LEU A 745 -13.05 -35.96 35.14
N MET A 746 -13.89 -35.33 34.32
CA MET A 746 -14.84 -34.32 34.79
C MET A 746 -15.82 -34.92 35.81
N ARG A 747 -16.28 -36.15 35.59
CA ARG A 747 -17.13 -36.87 36.56
C ARG A 747 -16.41 -37.24 37.85
N ALA A 748 -15.13 -37.58 37.77
CA ALA A 748 -14.29 -37.90 38.93
C ALA A 748 -13.82 -36.64 39.70
N THR A 749 -13.97 -35.44 39.13
CA THR A 749 -13.65 -34.19 39.81
C THR A 749 -14.70 -33.89 40.86
N ILE A 750 -14.27 -33.56 42.08
CA ILE A 750 -15.15 -33.29 43.23
C ILE A 750 -15.08 -31.85 43.75
N ARG A 751 -13.97 -31.14 43.48
CA ARG A 751 -13.82 -29.70 43.73
C ARG A 751 -12.89 -29.07 42.68
N THR A 752 -13.10 -27.80 42.39
CA THR A 752 -12.20 -26.98 41.56
C THR A 752 -12.22 -25.53 42.02
N ASN A 753 -11.09 -24.83 41.85
CA ASN A 753 -10.93 -23.42 42.20
C ASN A 753 -11.03 -22.51 40.97
N PHE A 754 -11.52 -23.02 39.84
CA PHE A 754 -11.62 -22.26 38.59
C PHE A 754 -12.33 -20.91 38.76
N TRP A 755 -13.33 -20.81 39.64
CA TRP A 755 -14.03 -19.57 39.92
C TRP A 755 -13.44 -18.73 41.07
N ARG A 756 -12.30 -19.13 41.66
CA ARG A 756 -11.64 -18.32 42.70
C ARG A 756 -10.99 -17.09 42.10
N THR A 757 -11.06 -15.99 42.84
CA THR A 757 -10.29 -14.78 42.59
C THR A 757 -9.09 -14.67 43.56
N ASP A 758 -8.17 -13.76 43.26
CA ASP A 758 -7.03 -13.42 44.13
C ASP A 758 -7.43 -12.64 45.39
N GLY A 759 -8.66 -12.15 45.46
CA GLY A 759 -9.23 -11.50 46.63
C GLY A 759 -9.36 -12.44 47.83
N MET A 760 -8.84 -11.99 48.98
CA MET A 760 -9.00 -12.70 50.25
C MET A 760 -10.46 -12.67 50.71
N ASN A 761 -10.97 -13.77 51.24
CA ASN A 761 -12.33 -13.90 51.81
C ASN A 761 -13.49 -13.49 50.87
N GLY A 762 -13.30 -13.59 49.55
CA GLY A 762 -14.38 -13.40 48.56
C GLY A 762 -14.51 -12.00 48.01
N ALA A 763 -13.52 -11.15 48.26
CA ALA A 763 -13.43 -9.86 47.61
C ALA A 763 -13.33 -10.03 46.08
N ASN A 764 -13.99 -9.12 45.34
CA ASN A 764 -13.83 -9.03 43.90
C ASN A 764 -12.35 -8.78 43.58
N GLY A 765 -11.79 -9.62 42.71
CA GLY A 765 -10.38 -9.62 42.34
C GLY A 765 -10.17 -10.30 41.00
N LYS A 766 -8.93 -10.40 40.52
CA LYS A 766 -8.62 -11.11 39.28
C LYS A 766 -8.73 -12.61 39.49
N ARG A 767 -9.08 -13.36 38.44
CA ARG A 767 -9.01 -14.83 38.45
C ARG A 767 -7.61 -15.30 38.86
N ARG A 768 -7.53 -16.42 39.57
CA ARG A 768 -6.25 -17.08 39.87
C ARG A 768 -5.51 -17.40 38.56
N THR A 769 -4.17 -17.32 38.59
CA THR A 769 -3.28 -17.69 37.48
C THR A 769 -3.01 -19.21 37.40
N PHE A 770 -3.70 -19.98 38.22
CA PHE A 770 -3.62 -21.44 38.30
C PHE A 770 -5.02 -22.03 38.55
N VAL A 771 -5.23 -23.26 38.09
CA VAL A 771 -6.46 -24.03 38.32
C VAL A 771 -6.11 -25.38 38.93
N SER A 772 -6.96 -25.81 39.87
CA SER A 772 -6.82 -27.05 40.61
C SER A 772 -8.05 -27.92 40.42
N PHE A 773 -7.83 -29.23 40.32
CA PHE A 773 -8.87 -30.24 40.34
C PHE A 773 -8.59 -31.23 41.47
N LYS A 774 -9.53 -31.34 42.40
CA LYS A 774 -9.54 -32.42 43.38
C LYS A 774 -10.34 -33.58 42.79
N PHE A 775 -9.69 -34.73 42.66
CA PHE A 775 -10.26 -35.95 42.13
C PHE A 775 -10.63 -36.93 43.24
N ASP A 776 -11.66 -37.73 42.95
CA ASP A 776 -11.89 -39.04 43.54
C ASP A 776 -11.24 -40.11 42.63
N PRO A 777 -10.01 -40.59 42.96
CA PRO A 777 -9.25 -41.49 42.10
C PRO A 777 -9.93 -42.84 41.89
N SER A 778 -10.85 -43.24 42.79
CA SER A 778 -11.60 -44.50 42.68
C SER A 778 -12.52 -44.52 41.46
N LYS A 779 -12.99 -43.35 41.02
CA LYS A 779 -13.86 -43.15 39.84
C LYS A 779 -13.08 -43.04 38.52
N ILE A 780 -11.75 -42.98 38.57
CA ILE A 780 -10.90 -42.85 37.38
C ILE A 780 -10.52 -44.26 36.90
N ASN A 781 -10.99 -44.61 35.71
CA ASN A 781 -10.67 -45.86 35.05
C ASN A 781 -9.22 -45.85 34.55
N GLY A 782 -8.50 -46.96 34.72
CA GLY A 782 -7.12 -47.12 34.24
C GLY A 782 -6.04 -46.44 35.09
N LEU A 783 -6.37 -45.87 36.25
CA LEU A 783 -5.39 -45.24 37.14
C LEU A 783 -4.47 -46.29 37.82
N PRO A 784 -3.14 -46.10 37.87
CA PRO A 784 -2.21 -47.04 38.52
C PRO A 784 -2.44 -47.21 40.03
N GLU A 785 -2.27 -48.43 40.54
CA GLU A 785 -2.34 -48.73 41.98
C GLU A 785 -1.07 -48.33 42.77
N PRO A 786 -1.19 -47.98 44.06
CA PRO A 786 -2.41 -47.85 44.84
C PRO A 786 -3.11 -46.52 44.53
N LYS A 787 -4.44 -46.55 44.47
CA LYS A 787 -5.24 -45.32 44.30
C LYS A 787 -5.33 -44.55 45.63
N PRO A 788 -4.88 -43.29 45.71
CA PRO A 788 -5.07 -42.47 46.90
C PRO A 788 -6.56 -42.16 47.12
N MET A 789 -6.94 -41.79 48.34
CA MET A 789 -8.32 -41.37 48.64
C MET A 789 -8.66 -40.08 47.90
N PHE A 790 -7.72 -39.14 47.85
CA PHE A 790 -7.86 -37.89 47.11
C PHE A 790 -6.57 -37.53 46.40
N GLU A 791 -6.72 -36.92 45.24
CA GLU A 791 -5.63 -36.38 44.45
C GLU A 791 -5.99 -34.97 44.02
N ILE A 792 -5.13 -33.99 44.32
CA ILE A 792 -5.29 -32.62 43.83
C ILE A 792 -4.25 -32.40 42.76
N PHE A 793 -4.67 -32.16 41.53
CA PHE A 793 -3.81 -31.74 40.42
C PHE A 793 -3.91 -30.23 40.25
N VAL A 794 -2.78 -29.57 40.05
CA VAL A 794 -2.66 -28.12 39.87
C VAL A 794 -2.00 -27.85 38.53
N TYR A 795 -2.63 -26.98 37.74
CA TYR A 795 -2.12 -26.52 36.46
C TYR A 795 -1.95 -24.99 36.48
N SER A 796 -0.80 -24.54 36.00
CA SER A 796 -0.48 -23.15 35.70
C SER A 796 0.41 -23.09 34.45
N PRO A 797 0.40 -21.98 33.70
CA PRO A 797 1.42 -21.74 32.66
C PRO A 797 2.86 -21.75 33.20
N ARG A 798 3.04 -21.49 34.50
CA ARG A 798 4.36 -21.43 35.17
C ARG A 798 4.82 -22.78 35.76
N PHE A 799 3.89 -23.55 36.32
CA PHE A 799 4.19 -24.81 37.01
C PHE A 799 3.03 -25.82 36.93
N GLU A 800 3.32 -27.10 37.16
CA GLU A 800 2.31 -28.14 37.40
C GLU A 800 2.59 -28.82 38.73
N GLY A 801 1.56 -29.32 39.41
CA GLY A 801 1.71 -29.96 40.71
C GLY A 801 0.66 -31.00 41.02
N VAL A 802 0.99 -31.89 41.96
CA VAL A 802 0.08 -32.94 42.43
C VAL A 802 0.25 -33.16 43.93
N HIS A 803 -0.87 -33.29 44.65
CA HIS A 803 -0.90 -33.71 46.05
C HIS A 803 -1.76 -34.97 46.20
N LEU A 804 -1.14 -36.05 46.65
CA LEU A 804 -1.73 -37.37 46.81
C LEU A 804 -1.95 -37.67 48.30
N ARG A 805 -3.19 -38.03 48.67
CA ARG A 805 -3.56 -38.24 50.06
C ARG A 805 -4.23 -39.60 50.27
N GLY A 806 -3.66 -40.42 51.17
CA GLY A 806 -4.17 -41.76 51.47
C GLY A 806 -5.42 -41.83 52.36
N GLY A 807 -5.83 -40.72 52.99
CA GLY A 807 -7.01 -40.67 53.87
C GLY A 807 -7.31 -39.26 54.38
N LYS A 808 -8.33 -39.09 55.23
CA LYS A 808 -8.77 -37.77 55.72
C LYS A 808 -7.73 -37.06 56.59
N VAL A 809 -6.97 -37.82 57.38
CA VAL A 809 -5.88 -37.30 58.23
C VAL A 809 -4.58 -37.91 57.74
N ALA A 810 -3.77 -37.12 57.05
CA ALA A 810 -2.56 -37.57 56.39
C ALA A 810 -1.48 -36.48 56.43
N ARG A 811 -0.21 -36.87 56.48
CA ARG A 811 0.93 -35.95 56.49
C ARG A 811 2.03 -36.44 55.55
N GLY A 812 2.68 -35.48 54.88
CA GLY A 812 3.95 -35.70 54.21
C GLY A 812 4.46 -34.50 53.44
N GLY A 813 5.66 -34.65 52.88
CA GLY A 813 6.42 -33.56 52.30
C GLY A 813 6.00 -33.16 50.88
N LEU A 814 6.31 -31.92 50.50
CA LEU A 814 6.14 -31.39 49.14
C LEU A 814 7.48 -31.31 48.42
N ARG A 815 7.65 -32.04 47.32
CA ARG A 815 8.89 -32.08 46.54
C ARG A 815 8.88 -31.08 45.38
N TRP A 816 9.99 -30.37 45.19
CA TRP A 816 10.25 -29.72 43.90
C TRP A 816 10.91 -30.76 42.98
N SER A 817 10.17 -31.22 41.97
CA SER A 817 10.60 -32.22 41.00
C SER A 817 11.25 -31.58 39.77
N ASP A 818 12.23 -32.27 39.21
CA ASP A 818 12.89 -31.99 37.93
C ASP A 818 12.36 -32.89 36.79
N ARG A 819 11.27 -33.64 37.03
CA ARG A 819 10.68 -34.62 36.10
C ARG A 819 9.34 -34.15 35.51
N PRO A 820 9.30 -33.20 34.57
CA PRO A 820 8.04 -32.67 34.04
C PRO A 820 7.18 -33.74 33.35
N GLU A 821 7.80 -34.78 32.81
CA GLU A 821 7.13 -35.85 32.07
C GLU A 821 6.33 -36.82 32.96
N ASP A 822 6.78 -37.08 34.19
CA ASP A 822 6.19 -38.11 35.03
C ASP A 822 6.31 -37.85 36.55
N PHE A 823 6.35 -36.59 36.98
CA PHE A 823 6.44 -36.22 38.40
C PHE A 823 5.34 -36.88 39.24
N ARG A 824 4.14 -37.11 38.70
CA ARG A 824 3.10 -37.85 39.44
C ARG A 824 3.54 -39.26 39.82
N THR A 825 4.22 -39.97 38.92
CA THR A 825 4.76 -41.31 39.18
C THR A 825 5.82 -41.28 40.27
N GLU A 826 6.70 -40.27 40.25
CA GLU A 826 7.67 -40.03 41.32
C GLU A 826 6.96 -39.81 42.67
N ILE A 827 5.99 -38.89 42.74
CA ILE A 827 5.26 -38.57 43.97
C ILE A 827 4.47 -39.79 44.47
N LEU A 828 3.83 -40.55 43.59
CA LEU A 828 3.11 -41.77 43.95
C LEU A 828 4.04 -42.81 44.59
N GLY A 829 5.25 -43.00 44.05
CA GLY A 829 6.26 -43.88 44.65
C GLY A 829 6.63 -43.46 46.08
N LEU A 830 6.73 -42.15 46.34
CA LEU A 830 7.01 -41.61 47.66
C LEU A 830 5.84 -41.75 48.64
N VAL A 831 4.59 -41.63 48.16
CA VAL A 831 3.39 -41.92 48.98
C VAL A 831 3.40 -43.37 49.46
N LYS A 832 3.71 -44.33 48.57
CA LYS A 832 3.76 -45.76 48.94
C LYS A 832 4.72 -46.00 50.10
N ALA A 833 5.92 -45.40 50.03
CA ALA A 833 6.89 -45.48 51.12
C ALA A 833 6.38 -44.80 52.42
N GLN A 834 5.72 -43.64 52.31
CA GLN A 834 5.20 -42.91 53.46
C GLN A 834 4.03 -43.62 54.16
N MET A 835 3.18 -44.33 53.42
CA MET A 835 2.08 -45.12 53.97
C MET A 835 2.58 -46.26 54.86
N VAL A 836 3.70 -46.89 54.50
CA VAL A 836 4.35 -47.92 55.35
C VAL A 836 5.07 -47.30 56.55
N LYS A 837 5.61 -46.07 56.40
CA LYS A 837 6.37 -45.36 57.44
C LYS A 837 5.50 -44.83 58.60
N ASN A 838 4.26 -44.40 58.33
CA ASN A 838 3.44 -43.67 59.31
C ASN A 838 2.62 -44.57 60.26
N THR A 839 2.67 -45.90 60.13
CA THR A 839 1.81 -46.89 60.81
C THR A 839 1.73 -46.77 62.34
N VAL A 840 2.63 -46.01 62.99
CA VAL A 840 2.67 -45.79 64.45
C VAL A 840 2.30 -44.35 64.90
N ILE A 841 2.25 -43.36 64.00
CA ILE A 841 2.15 -41.92 64.37
C ILE A 841 0.90 -41.21 63.81
N VAL A 842 0.53 -41.45 62.56
CA VAL A 842 -0.63 -40.84 61.87
C VAL A 842 -1.29 -41.94 61.03
N PRO A 843 -2.63 -42.00 60.88
CA PRO A 843 -3.30 -43.17 60.29
C PRO A 843 -2.78 -43.56 58.91
N VAL A 844 -2.41 -42.57 58.07
CA VAL A 844 -1.92 -42.75 56.70
C VAL A 844 -0.98 -41.62 56.25
N GLY A 845 -0.32 -41.78 55.09
CA GLY A 845 0.59 -40.79 54.51
C GLY A 845 -0.03 -39.92 53.40
N SER A 846 0.58 -38.75 53.19
CA SER A 846 0.39 -37.94 51.98
C SER A 846 1.75 -37.60 51.35
N LYS A 847 1.74 -37.15 50.10
CA LYS A 847 2.90 -36.55 49.46
C LYS A 847 2.42 -35.61 48.38
N GLY A 848 3.14 -34.51 48.19
CA GLY A 848 2.93 -33.70 47.01
C GLY A 848 4.23 -33.38 46.30
N GLY A 849 4.10 -32.82 45.11
CA GLY A 849 5.23 -32.21 44.43
C GLY A 849 4.78 -31.36 43.26
N PHE A 850 5.68 -30.47 42.85
CA PHE A 850 5.47 -29.55 41.73
C PHE A 850 6.71 -29.48 40.85
N VAL A 851 6.52 -29.06 39.60
CA VAL A 851 7.56 -28.91 38.58
C VAL A 851 7.40 -27.57 37.87
N LEU A 852 8.52 -26.89 37.59
CA LEU A 852 8.52 -25.65 36.82
C LEU A 852 8.47 -25.95 35.32
N LYS A 853 7.65 -25.20 34.58
CA LYS A 853 7.51 -25.36 33.12
C LYS A 853 8.49 -24.49 32.33
N ARG A 854 8.88 -23.35 32.89
CA ARG A 854 9.81 -22.39 32.28
C ARG A 854 10.95 -22.05 33.25
N PRO A 855 11.79 -23.03 33.63
CA PRO A 855 12.89 -22.76 34.55
C PRO A 855 13.89 -21.78 33.91
N VAL A 856 14.24 -20.72 34.64
CA VAL A 856 15.32 -19.80 34.24
C VAL A 856 16.65 -20.57 34.29
N SER A 857 17.50 -20.41 33.27
CA SER A 857 18.81 -21.06 33.23
C SER A 857 19.68 -20.56 34.40
N PRO A 858 20.21 -21.44 35.27
CA PRO A 858 21.04 -21.05 36.41
C PRO A 858 22.53 -20.88 36.02
N SER A 859 22.80 -20.37 34.81
CA SER A 859 24.15 -20.31 34.22
C SER A 859 25.08 -19.31 34.90
N ASP A 860 24.54 -18.26 35.51
CA ASP A 860 25.28 -17.25 36.26
C ASP A 860 24.63 -17.00 37.64
N ARG A 861 25.10 -15.97 38.36
CA ARG A 861 24.57 -15.66 39.70
C ARG A 861 23.15 -15.11 39.64
N GLU A 862 22.89 -14.20 38.71
CA GLU A 862 21.56 -13.60 38.52
C GLU A 862 20.54 -14.66 38.10
N GLY A 863 20.91 -15.57 37.19
CA GLY A 863 20.08 -16.71 36.78
C GLY A 863 19.77 -17.68 37.93
N ARG A 864 20.72 -17.92 38.85
CA ARG A 864 20.48 -18.73 40.07
C ARG A 864 19.49 -18.07 41.02
N GLU A 865 19.63 -16.76 41.24
CA GLU A 865 18.73 -15.98 42.09
C GLU A 865 17.31 -15.94 41.47
N ALA A 866 17.20 -15.72 40.16
CA ALA A 866 15.93 -15.76 39.43
C ALA A 866 15.27 -17.14 39.44
N TRP A 867 16.05 -18.22 39.26
CA TRP A 867 15.55 -19.60 39.32
C TRP A 867 14.99 -19.96 40.70
N MET A 868 15.70 -19.59 41.78
CA MET A 868 15.21 -19.81 43.14
C MET A 868 13.96 -18.98 43.43
N LYS A 869 13.92 -17.71 43.00
CA LYS A 869 12.76 -16.83 43.16
C LYS A 869 11.52 -17.41 42.47
N GLU A 870 11.64 -17.85 41.21
CA GLU A 870 10.55 -18.49 40.47
C GLU A 870 10.05 -19.75 41.18
N GLY A 871 10.97 -20.59 41.68
CA GLY A 871 10.64 -21.78 42.46
C GLY A 871 9.86 -21.49 43.74
N ILE A 872 10.25 -20.45 44.48
CA ILE A 872 9.55 -20.01 45.70
C ILE A 872 8.15 -19.48 45.36
N GLU A 873 8.03 -18.63 44.34
CA GLU A 873 6.73 -18.08 43.93
C GLU A 873 5.76 -19.18 43.46
N CYS A 874 6.24 -20.13 42.65
CA CYS A 874 5.44 -21.27 42.21
C CYS A 874 5.08 -22.21 43.38
N TYR A 875 5.98 -22.39 44.37
CA TYR A 875 5.68 -23.14 45.58
C TYR A 875 4.58 -22.47 46.41
N GLN A 876 4.62 -21.15 46.57
CA GLN A 876 3.58 -20.39 47.26
C GLN A 876 2.23 -20.51 46.53
N ASP A 877 2.22 -20.35 45.20
CA ASP A 877 1.01 -20.51 44.40
C ASP A 877 0.49 -21.95 44.42
N TYR A 878 1.37 -22.95 44.43
CA TYR A 878 0.98 -24.35 44.62
C TYR A 878 0.28 -24.56 45.96
N LEU A 879 0.76 -23.97 47.06
CA LEU A 879 0.10 -24.04 48.36
C LEU A 879 -1.25 -23.32 48.37
N ARG A 880 -1.34 -22.13 47.76
CA ARG A 880 -2.62 -21.42 47.55
C ARG A 880 -3.60 -22.31 46.79
N ALA A 881 -3.13 -22.99 45.75
CA ALA A 881 -3.93 -23.89 44.93
C ALA A 881 -4.47 -25.12 45.69
N LEU A 882 -3.75 -25.62 46.70
CA LEU A 882 -4.23 -26.68 47.60
C LEU A 882 -5.24 -26.14 48.63
N LEU A 883 -4.94 -25.01 49.26
CA LEU A 883 -5.83 -24.39 50.26
C LEU A 883 -7.11 -23.84 49.66
N ASP A 884 -7.10 -23.40 48.40
CA ASP A 884 -8.29 -22.97 47.67
C ASP A 884 -9.38 -24.06 47.64
N LEU A 885 -9.02 -25.34 47.72
CA LEU A 885 -9.92 -26.51 47.71
C LEU A 885 -10.15 -27.15 49.09
N THR A 886 -9.43 -26.71 50.12
CA THR A 886 -9.48 -27.29 51.46
C THR A 886 -10.49 -26.53 52.32
N ASP A 887 -11.31 -27.23 53.09
CA ASP A 887 -12.19 -26.55 54.06
C ASP A 887 -11.33 -25.96 55.20
N ASN A 888 -11.80 -24.90 55.85
CA ASN A 888 -11.14 -24.32 57.01
C ASN A 888 -11.93 -24.62 58.29
N ARG A 889 -11.35 -24.35 59.46
CA ARG A 889 -12.01 -24.48 60.76
C ARG A 889 -11.98 -23.14 61.50
N ALA A 890 -13.12 -22.48 61.61
CA ALA A 890 -13.26 -21.22 62.35
C ALA A 890 -14.23 -21.42 63.52
N GLN A 891 -13.81 -21.03 64.73
CA GLN A 891 -14.62 -21.13 65.96
C GLN A 891 -15.26 -22.52 66.18
N GLY A 892 -14.53 -23.58 65.82
CA GLY A 892 -14.99 -24.96 65.96
C GLY A 892 -15.89 -25.47 64.82
N GLN A 893 -16.35 -24.61 63.91
CA GLN A 893 -17.16 -24.99 62.74
C GLN A 893 -16.32 -25.14 61.48
N ILE A 894 -16.79 -25.97 60.55
CA ILE A 894 -16.16 -26.15 59.25
C ILE A 894 -16.66 -25.08 58.30
N VAL A 895 -15.73 -24.33 57.72
CA VAL A 895 -16.00 -23.25 56.77
C VAL A 895 -15.54 -23.70 55.39
N PRO A 896 -16.46 -23.86 54.42
CA PRO A 896 -16.08 -24.26 53.07
C PRO A 896 -15.29 -23.16 52.35
N PRO A 897 -14.44 -23.54 51.37
CA PRO A 897 -13.82 -22.58 50.47
C PRO A 897 -14.90 -21.82 49.70
N GLN A 898 -14.78 -20.50 49.61
CA GLN A 898 -15.70 -19.66 48.87
C GLN A 898 -15.52 -19.85 47.35
N GLN A 899 -16.57 -19.58 46.56
CA GLN A 899 -16.55 -19.75 45.10
C GLN A 899 -16.10 -21.16 44.63
N VAL A 900 -16.24 -22.16 45.51
CA VAL A 900 -15.93 -23.56 45.23
C VAL A 900 -17.14 -24.39 45.59
N ARG A 901 -17.62 -25.14 44.61
CA ARG A 901 -18.68 -26.12 44.83
C ARG A 901 -18.10 -27.46 45.23
N ARG A 902 -18.69 -28.07 46.28
CA ARG A 902 -18.24 -29.33 46.88
C ARG A 902 -19.17 -30.48 46.48
N HIS A 903 -18.60 -31.58 46.00
CA HIS A 903 -19.28 -32.85 45.72
C HIS A 903 -18.82 -33.99 46.64
N ASP A 904 -18.10 -33.64 47.70
CA ASP A 904 -17.56 -34.53 48.72
C ASP A 904 -17.91 -34.01 50.13
N PRO A 905 -17.79 -34.84 51.17
CA PRO A 905 -17.96 -34.41 52.55
C PRO A 905 -16.93 -33.37 53.01
N ASP A 906 -17.09 -32.89 54.24
CA ASP A 906 -16.14 -31.96 54.85
C ASP A 906 -14.71 -32.53 54.92
N ASP A 907 -13.77 -31.65 54.57
CA ASP A 907 -12.34 -31.93 54.43
C ASP A 907 -11.48 -30.75 54.93
N PRO A 908 -11.40 -30.53 56.26
CA PRO A 908 -10.72 -29.37 56.84
C PRO A 908 -9.23 -29.60 57.13
N TYR A 909 -8.65 -30.74 56.74
CA TYR A 909 -7.32 -31.16 57.18
C TYR A 909 -6.32 -31.22 56.02
N LEU A 910 -5.35 -30.31 56.04
CA LEU A 910 -4.19 -30.32 55.14
C LEU A 910 -2.95 -29.95 55.95
N VAL A 911 -1.94 -30.84 55.95
CA VAL A 911 -0.63 -30.62 56.58
C VAL A 911 0.44 -30.94 55.56
N VAL A 912 1.42 -30.04 55.46
CA VAL A 912 2.55 -30.19 54.55
C VAL A 912 3.85 -30.31 55.35
N ALA A 913 4.91 -30.77 54.70
CA ALA A 913 6.26 -30.79 55.26
C ALA A 913 7.28 -30.48 54.16
N ALA A 914 8.50 -30.16 54.57
CA ALA A 914 9.61 -29.99 53.63
C ALA A 914 10.04 -31.34 53.02
N ASP A 915 10.52 -31.31 51.78
CA ASP A 915 11.16 -32.43 51.08
C ASP A 915 12.35 -31.92 50.23
N LYS A 916 12.86 -32.75 49.31
CA LYS A 916 13.91 -32.38 48.36
C LYS A 916 13.46 -31.13 47.57
N GLY A 917 14.36 -30.15 47.52
CA GLY A 917 14.14 -28.87 46.83
C GLY A 917 13.26 -27.86 47.58
N THR A 918 12.68 -28.22 48.73
CA THR A 918 11.82 -27.34 49.55
C THR A 918 12.25 -27.29 51.02
N ALA A 919 13.47 -27.74 51.32
CA ALA A 919 13.99 -27.89 52.68
C ALA A 919 13.86 -26.62 53.54
N THR A 920 14.07 -25.45 52.95
CA THR A 920 14.01 -24.14 53.61
C THR A 920 12.66 -23.44 53.46
N PHE A 921 11.64 -24.09 52.87
CA PHE A 921 10.41 -23.42 52.45
C PHE A 921 9.28 -23.45 53.49
N SER A 922 9.47 -24.08 54.65
CA SER A 922 8.43 -24.20 55.68
C SER A 922 7.88 -22.86 56.16
N ASP A 923 8.72 -21.82 56.25
CA ASP A 923 8.27 -20.48 56.66
C ASP A 923 7.33 -19.84 55.61
N TYR A 924 7.59 -20.05 54.31
CA TYR A 924 6.67 -19.62 53.26
C TYR A 924 5.32 -20.33 53.40
N ALA A 925 5.32 -21.63 53.67
CA ALA A 925 4.09 -22.40 53.82
C ALA A 925 3.24 -21.95 55.01
N ASN A 926 3.89 -21.74 56.16
CA ASN A 926 3.22 -21.20 57.35
C ASN A 926 2.75 -19.75 57.13
N GLY A 927 3.46 -18.96 56.33
CA GLY A 927 3.03 -17.64 55.86
C GLY A 927 1.72 -17.71 55.06
N ILE A 928 1.63 -18.61 54.08
CA ILE A 928 0.41 -18.82 53.29
C ILE A 928 -0.76 -19.34 54.16
N SER A 929 -0.49 -20.24 55.11
CA SER A 929 -1.50 -20.70 56.08
C SER A 929 -2.09 -19.52 56.87
N LYS A 930 -1.24 -18.59 57.34
CA LYS A 930 -1.68 -17.35 58.01
C LYS A 930 -2.44 -16.41 57.08
N GLU A 931 -1.98 -16.25 55.83
CA GLU A 931 -2.68 -15.49 54.77
C GLU A 931 -4.14 -15.97 54.63
N TYR A 932 -4.35 -17.29 54.60
CA TYR A 932 -5.70 -17.90 54.47
C TYR A 932 -6.51 -17.94 55.77
N GLY A 933 -5.94 -17.48 56.89
CA GLY A 933 -6.52 -17.70 58.22
C GLY A 933 -6.76 -19.20 58.50
N PHE A 934 -5.95 -20.07 57.93
CA PHE A 934 -6.09 -21.52 58.06
C PHE A 934 -5.81 -21.92 59.51
N TRP A 935 -6.67 -22.76 60.09
CA TRP A 935 -6.72 -23.01 61.53
C TRP A 935 -5.45 -23.58 62.15
N MET A 936 -4.56 -24.16 61.34
CA MET A 936 -3.27 -24.67 61.79
C MET A 936 -2.19 -23.58 61.90
N ALA A 937 -2.36 -22.42 61.25
CA ALA A 937 -1.42 -21.30 61.26
C ALA A 937 0.04 -21.76 61.06
N ASP A 938 0.88 -21.64 62.08
CA ASP A 938 2.31 -22.01 62.11
C ASP A 938 2.57 -23.52 62.28
N ALA A 939 1.55 -24.31 62.57
CA ALA A 939 1.61 -25.78 62.59
C ALA A 939 1.26 -26.42 61.24
N PHE A 940 0.95 -25.62 60.20
CA PHE A 940 0.58 -26.12 58.87
C PHE A 940 1.73 -26.84 58.16
N ALA A 941 2.94 -26.31 58.27
CA ALA A 941 4.17 -26.92 57.78
C ALA A 941 5.12 -27.19 58.94
N SER A 942 5.54 -28.45 59.10
CA SER A 942 6.54 -28.80 60.11
C SER A 942 7.95 -28.34 59.70
N GLY A 943 8.67 -27.68 60.61
CA GLY A 943 10.00 -27.09 60.38
C GLY A 943 9.95 -25.56 60.25
N GLY A 944 11.07 -24.93 59.90
CA GLY A 944 11.17 -23.46 59.81
C GLY A 944 11.48 -22.79 61.15
N SER A 945 11.32 -21.46 61.20
CA SER A 945 11.70 -20.61 62.34
C SER A 945 11.00 -20.92 63.66
N ALA A 946 9.79 -21.50 63.61
CA ALA A 946 8.98 -21.86 64.79
C ALA A 946 9.03 -23.34 65.17
N GLY A 947 9.73 -24.19 64.40
CA GLY A 947 9.78 -25.64 64.60
C GLY A 947 11.19 -26.19 64.84
N TYR A 948 11.30 -27.50 65.05
CA TYR A 948 12.60 -28.17 65.15
C TYR A 948 13.22 -28.39 63.76
N ASP A 949 14.45 -27.92 63.54
CA ASP A 949 15.21 -28.22 62.33
C ASP A 949 15.65 -29.69 62.35
N HIS A 950 14.92 -30.54 61.64
CA HIS A 950 15.20 -31.97 61.56
C HIS A 950 16.57 -32.32 60.97
N LYS A 951 17.14 -31.44 60.12
CA LYS A 951 18.46 -31.64 59.52
C LYS A 951 19.55 -31.07 60.44
N GLY A 952 19.37 -29.84 60.94
CA GLY A 952 20.29 -29.19 61.87
C GLY A 952 20.43 -29.93 63.20
N MET A 953 19.36 -30.54 63.72
CA MET A 953 19.39 -31.35 64.94
C MET A 953 19.72 -32.84 64.70
N GLY A 954 19.86 -33.26 63.44
CA GLY A 954 20.17 -34.65 63.08
C GLY A 954 19.12 -35.67 63.55
N ILE A 955 17.85 -35.30 63.69
CA ILE A 955 16.81 -36.13 64.33
C ILE A 955 16.68 -37.50 63.64
N THR A 956 16.63 -37.51 62.30
CA THR A 956 16.52 -38.74 61.51
C THR A 956 17.77 -39.60 61.65
N ALA A 957 18.95 -38.99 61.61
CA ALA A 957 20.22 -39.70 61.72
C ALA A 957 20.40 -40.35 63.09
N ARG A 958 20.11 -39.59 64.16
CA ARG A 958 20.12 -40.09 65.54
C ARG A 958 19.12 -41.22 65.73
N GLY A 959 17.89 -41.07 65.23
CA GLY A 959 16.88 -42.14 65.30
C GLY A 959 17.29 -43.41 64.53
N THR A 960 17.87 -43.26 63.35
CA THR A 960 18.44 -44.37 62.59
C THR A 960 19.58 -45.02 63.37
N TRP A 961 20.46 -44.23 64.01
CA TRP A 961 21.56 -44.77 64.82
C TRP A 961 21.09 -45.52 66.06
N GLU A 962 20.03 -45.06 66.73
CA GLU A 962 19.38 -45.83 67.80
C GLU A 962 18.87 -47.19 67.28
N SER A 963 18.35 -47.23 66.06
CA SER A 963 17.90 -48.46 65.42
C SER A 963 19.07 -49.40 65.10
N VAL A 964 20.20 -48.86 64.64
CA VAL A 964 21.46 -49.61 64.44
C VAL A 964 21.96 -50.19 65.76
N LYS A 965 22.06 -49.37 66.83
CA LYS A 965 22.47 -49.82 68.17
C LYS A 965 21.56 -50.94 68.68
N ARG A 966 20.24 -50.79 68.51
CA ARG A 966 19.26 -51.80 68.91
C ARG A 966 19.44 -53.11 68.13
N HIS A 967 19.59 -53.02 66.82
CA HIS A 967 19.74 -54.20 65.95
C HIS A 967 21.04 -54.96 66.24
N PHE A 968 22.17 -54.26 66.38
CA PHE A 968 23.44 -54.91 66.74
C PHE A 968 23.40 -55.49 68.15
N ARG A 969 22.72 -54.85 69.10
CA ARG A 969 22.52 -55.40 70.44
C ARG A 969 21.73 -56.71 70.42
N GLU A 970 20.74 -56.85 69.54
CA GLU A 970 20.02 -58.12 69.33
C GLU A 970 20.91 -59.21 68.72
N LEU A 971 21.94 -58.81 67.97
CA LEU A 971 22.99 -59.71 67.46
C LEU A 971 24.15 -59.91 68.46
N GLY A 972 24.05 -59.39 69.68
CA GLY A 972 25.07 -59.52 70.72
C GLY A 972 26.30 -58.64 70.55
N VAL A 973 26.28 -57.68 69.62
CA VAL A 973 27.41 -56.77 69.34
C VAL A 973 27.12 -55.39 69.94
N ASN A 974 28.05 -54.86 70.74
CA ASN A 974 27.95 -53.50 71.25
C ASN A 974 28.74 -52.55 70.34
N THR A 975 28.03 -51.83 69.47
CA THR A 975 28.61 -50.85 68.53
C THR A 975 29.32 -49.67 69.18
N GLN A 976 29.24 -49.50 70.50
CA GLN A 976 29.99 -48.47 71.24
C GLN A 976 31.35 -48.95 71.72
N THR A 977 31.60 -50.27 71.71
CA THR A 977 32.83 -50.88 72.27
C THR A 977 33.47 -51.91 71.36
N THR A 978 32.82 -52.26 70.25
CA THR A 978 33.26 -53.29 69.31
C THR A 978 33.33 -52.71 67.92
N ASP A 979 34.46 -52.87 67.25
CA ASP A 979 34.68 -52.37 65.89
C ASP A 979 33.75 -53.08 64.90
N PHE A 980 33.20 -52.30 63.96
CA PHE A 980 32.39 -52.80 62.86
C PHE A 980 32.57 -51.90 61.63
N THR A 981 32.38 -52.49 60.45
CA THR A 981 32.56 -51.78 59.18
C THR A 981 31.24 -51.17 58.72
N VAL A 982 31.30 -49.95 58.22
CA VAL A 982 30.13 -49.23 57.69
C VAL A 982 30.43 -48.75 56.27
N VAL A 983 29.46 -48.90 55.37
CA VAL A 983 29.56 -48.38 54.00
C VAL A 983 28.71 -47.12 53.90
N GLY A 984 29.37 -45.97 53.75
CA GLY A 984 28.70 -44.68 53.59
C GLY A 984 28.19 -44.47 52.17
N ILE A 985 26.87 -44.45 52.00
CA ILE A 985 26.21 -44.21 50.71
C ILE A 985 25.34 -42.95 50.88
N GLY A 986 25.99 -41.79 50.95
CA GLY A 986 25.35 -40.52 51.31
C GLY A 986 26.29 -39.32 51.28
N ASP A 987 25.74 -38.12 51.42
CA ASP A 987 26.45 -36.84 51.54
C ASP A 987 26.81 -36.53 53.00
N MET A 988 28.10 -36.31 53.28
CA MET A 988 28.61 -36.02 54.63
C MET A 988 28.16 -34.65 55.18
N SER A 989 27.45 -33.82 54.40
CA SER A 989 26.91 -32.51 54.81
C SER A 989 25.68 -32.56 55.74
N GLY A 990 25.42 -33.70 56.38
CA GLY A 990 24.36 -33.86 57.38
C GLY A 990 23.10 -34.57 56.87
N ASP A 991 23.27 -35.60 56.06
CA ASP A 991 22.22 -36.58 55.78
C ASP A 991 22.07 -37.63 56.90
N VAL A 992 21.22 -38.65 56.70
CA VAL A 992 20.91 -39.68 57.71
C VAL A 992 22.16 -40.44 58.16
N PHE A 993 23.15 -40.59 57.28
CA PHE A 993 24.35 -41.37 57.53
C PHE A 993 25.45 -40.52 58.18
N GLY A 994 25.78 -39.37 57.59
CA GLY A 994 26.85 -38.49 58.08
C GLY A 994 26.61 -38.01 59.52
N ASN A 995 25.37 -37.62 59.84
CA ASN A 995 25.00 -37.17 61.18
C ASN A 995 24.88 -38.28 62.24
N GLY A 996 24.87 -39.56 61.83
CA GLY A 996 24.78 -40.70 62.75
C GLY A 996 26.14 -41.19 63.23
N MET A 997 27.19 -40.93 62.43
CA MET A 997 28.58 -41.27 62.71
C MET A 997 29.37 -40.14 63.39
N LEU A 998 28.86 -38.90 63.30
CA LEU A 998 29.32 -37.71 64.02
C LEU A 998 28.64 -37.62 65.39
#